data_AF-C7C507-F1
#
_entry.id   AF-C7C507-F1
#
_cell.length_a   1.000
_cell.length_b   1.000
_cell.length_c   1.000
_cell.angle_alpha   90.00
_cell.angle_beta   90.00
_cell.angle_gamma   90.00
#
_symmetry.space_group_name_H-M   'P 1'
#
loop_
_entity.id
_entity.type
_entity.pdbx_description
1 polymer ?
#
loop_
_entity_poly.entity_id
_entity_poly.type
_entity_poly.pdbx_seq_one_letter_code
_entity_poly.pdbx_strand_id
1 'polypeptide(L)'
;METRYPIRKADGKDFAGPDEVLALLRNEKHGQWLAGNNGMWHGGIHISRNAAPQAVISAESPEGAIPIQCIAQGEIVAWRIQQEYHQQPYGEAVEGEEPVMLQNSSAFVLVRSVHKPDDNPATWLTFYTLYMHLAPLSCFPKMKMFQVTQQGNGLSMRRYSGSEEPGQLAPDSSGRLRAGDKVVVTEEITFMLRSKKRDLAGRTPPDVPSPFGLAQKVKDGVPQGEKFWTSALPQYVAPLGDKYAYLPDWMAKAVESGSLDAVVIPPEPVAIRAGEAIGFLARDDAPGKGSAVLSDWFMHIEVLSNDTNMPAFLNNPGHLTKGTMYLEVQGNQPLYYCEEKGDKKTFTVMDVTTSTDAGKLLRRDDASPFKDDAGITWYKLRPHTWMKQDAVKEIIQHDLKALRFTPLQQEPAKDFQQSLGEQWLGKAFSFIGGAIHPERALESQELSEYYSQIAKVLDANGDGKISSTELDLYRSAVLQGLRNRNEEVEMLLRRLIVKHESEWYGKSAHPRWQALLASLPKDGQDYVKKWIDNHEWMSQVPALAKDEALWHFHPVEFIDAVMQKRTKEIIFPFKVKPNNDIKGKWKSYYWGASLTDNNASQAIFGRNRSNGARKHAARDLYSEPNTEIVAISNGIVKSITHYYYSTWQITIQHTTGDGRHFYIRYGEVDPRSIKVSVGTSVSQGDVVAKTGLMINPATGHHPNIIPGETVYMLHFEYYPGQEKTPPPNNVQNPPFQRRQDLYDPLEILQEGYRNTFDNAKESVSDRIAIKDLMLSVEGKRFIKDWEDFKSEAYNDSEGFCTIGYGHLIAKQRCENIQLSDEFKDGITKAKADELFELRLPNYINELKKAISVDLYQHEFDALVSLLFNMGSMRKAPLMRDKLNAGDYEGASSEFLDITNGGSAGLIARRNKEHSLFLTGVYDSSH
;
A
#
# COMPACT_ATOMS: atom_id res chain seq x y z
N MET A 1 -13.55 0.17 9.82
CA MET A 1 -12.48 -0.68 10.37
C MET A 1 -11.15 -0.19 9.82
N GLU A 2 -10.12 -0.07 10.66
CA GLU A 2 -8.77 0.24 10.17
C GLU A 2 -8.14 -1.01 9.57
N THR A 3 -7.58 -0.87 8.37
CA THR A 3 -6.90 -1.95 7.64
C THR A 3 -5.62 -1.44 6.97
N ARG A 4 -4.72 -2.36 6.63
CA ARG A 4 -3.48 -2.15 5.88
C ARG A 4 -3.27 -3.31 4.91
N TYR A 5 -2.52 -3.07 3.84
CA TYR A 5 -2.01 -4.17 3.02
C TYR A 5 -0.95 -4.96 3.81
N PRO A 6 -0.77 -6.26 3.54
CA PRO A 6 0.12 -7.12 4.32
C PRO A 6 1.61 -6.77 4.20
N ILE A 7 2.01 -6.02 3.16
CA ILE A 7 3.41 -5.69 2.88
C ILE A 7 3.62 -4.17 2.82
N ARG A 8 4.85 -3.76 3.15
CA ARG A 8 5.36 -2.40 2.96
C ARG A 8 6.30 -2.34 1.75
N LYS A 9 6.53 -1.14 1.24
CA LYS A 9 7.63 -0.83 0.31
C LYS A 9 8.99 -1.02 0.99
N ALA A 10 10.05 -1.11 0.20
CA ALA A 10 11.42 -1.27 0.70
C ALA A 10 11.90 -0.11 1.60
N ASP A 11 11.29 1.08 1.49
CA ASP A 11 11.55 2.23 2.37
C ASP A 11 10.70 2.23 3.66
N GLY A 12 9.92 1.16 3.88
CA GLY A 12 9.03 0.98 5.04
C GLY A 12 7.70 1.71 4.95
N LYS A 13 7.37 2.34 3.81
CA LYS A 13 6.05 2.99 3.62
C LYS A 13 4.97 2.02 3.16
N ASP A 14 3.72 2.38 3.43
CA ASP A 14 2.55 1.66 2.93
C ASP A 14 2.35 1.90 1.42
N PHE A 15 1.67 0.98 0.74
CA PHE A 15 1.23 1.14 -0.65
C PHE A 15 0.04 2.11 -0.76
N ALA A 16 -0.06 2.86 -1.87
CA ALA A 16 -1.09 3.89 -2.02
C ALA A 16 -2.48 3.33 -2.38
N GLY A 17 -2.51 2.14 -2.98
CA GLY A 17 -3.74 1.46 -3.38
C GLY A 17 -3.52 -0.02 -3.66
N PRO A 18 -4.61 -0.77 -3.92
CA PRO A 18 -4.56 -2.21 -4.07
C PRO A 18 -3.82 -2.63 -5.35
N ASP A 19 -3.89 -1.82 -6.41
CA ASP A 19 -3.30 -2.13 -7.71
C ASP A 19 -1.77 -2.31 -7.64
N GLU A 20 -1.08 -1.52 -6.82
CA GLU A 20 0.36 -1.69 -6.62
C GLU A 20 0.69 -3.05 -5.98
N VAL A 21 -0.12 -3.49 -5.01
CA VAL A 21 0.07 -4.78 -4.33
C VAL A 21 -0.32 -5.93 -5.25
N LEU A 22 -1.45 -5.83 -5.94
CA LEU A 22 -1.92 -6.83 -6.90
C LEU A 22 -0.91 -7.00 -8.04
N ALA A 23 -0.27 -5.93 -8.51
CA ALA A 23 0.80 -6.02 -9.52
C ALA A 23 2.00 -6.84 -9.05
N LEU A 24 2.35 -6.78 -7.76
CA LEU A 24 3.39 -7.64 -7.18
C LEU A 24 2.91 -9.09 -7.11
N LEU A 25 1.67 -9.33 -6.66
CA LEU A 25 1.09 -10.67 -6.55
C LEU A 25 0.94 -11.36 -7.90
N ARG A 26 0.71 -10.63 -9.00
CA ARG A 26 0.69 -11.20 -10.38
C ARG A 26 2.01 -11.85 -10.78
N ASN A 27 3.12 -11.45 -10.15
CA ASN A 27 4.45 -11.98 -10.41
C ASN A 27 4.87 -13.04 -9.39
N GLU A 28 4.00 -13.43 -8.46
CA GLU A 28 4.27 -14.51 -7.52
C GLU A 28 4.35 -15.86 -8.24
N LYS A 29 5.36 -16.66 -7.85
CA LYS A 29 5.61 -17.98 -8.45
C LYS A 29 4.66 -19.05 -7.91
N HIS A 30 4.18 -18.85 -6.68
CA HIS A 30 3.38 -19.79 -5.91
C HIS A 30 2.13 -19.09 -5.35
N GLY A 31 1.17 -19.88 -4.87
CA GLY A 31 0.06 -19.38 -4.07
C GLY A 31 -0.97 -18.54 -4.81
N GLN A 32 -1.47 -19.04 -5.94
CA GLN A 32 -2.52 -18.38 -6.71
C GLN A 32 -3.88 -18.66 -6.09
N TRP A 33 -4.66 -17.60 -5.89
CA TRP A 33 -6.03 -17.64 -5.37
C TRP A 33 -6.89 -18.67 -6.11
N LEU A 34 -7.70 -19.45 -5.38
CA LEU A 34 -8.60 -20.52 -5.84
C LEU A 34 -7.94 -21.83 -6.30
N ALA A 35 -6.72 -21.80 -6.84
CA ALA A 35 -6.04 -23.01 -7.29
C ALA A 35 -4.51 -22.94 -7.21
N GLY A 36 -3.92 -23.81 -6.40
CA GLY A 36 -2.48 -23.96 -6.25
C GLY A 36 -1.82 -24.54 -7.51
N ASN A 37 -0.49 -24.51 -7.57
CA ASN A 37 0.28 -25.10 -8.71
C ASN A 37 0.17 -26.63 -8.79
N ASN A 38 -0.27 -27.27 -7.73
CA ASN A 38 -0.65 -28.69 -7.69
C ASN A 38 -2.03 -28.96 -8.35
N GLY A 39 -2.77 -27.91 -8.73
CA GLY A 39 -4.13 -28.01 -9.27
C GLY A 39 -5.15 -28.51 -8.24
N MET A 40 -4.95 -28.15 -6.98
CA MET A 40 -5.91 -28.35 -5.89
C MET A 40 -6.39 -26.98 -5.38
N TRP A 41 -7.47 -26.97 -4.60
CA TRP A 41 -7.96 -25.78 -3.91
C TRP A 41 -6.84 -25.05 -3.17
N HIS A 42 -6.88 -23.72 -3.22
CA HIS A 42 -5.95 -22.86 -2.51
C HIS A 42 -6.70 -21.66 -1.93
N GLY A 43 -6.82 -21.64 -0.60
CA GLY A 43 -7.69 -20.71 0.16
C GLY A 43 -7.11 -19.31 0.40
N GLY A 44 -5.92 -19.02 -0.13
CA GLY A 44 -5.18 -17.82 0.19
C GLY A 44 -4.31 -17.28 -0.93
N ILE A 45 -3.33 -16.47 -0.54
CA ILE A 45 -2.27 -15.94 -1.42
C ILE A 45 -0.91 -16.22 -0.79
N HIS A 46 0.13 -16.35 -1.61
CA HIS A 46 1.50 -16.31 -1.12
C HIS A 46 2.10 -14.92 -1.31
N ILE A 47 2.91 -14.51 -0.32
CA ILE A 47 3.81 -13.37 -0.43
C ILE A 47 5.21 -13.92 -0.29
N SER A 48 6.01 -13.86 -1.35
CA SER A 48 7.39 -14.31 -1.33
C SER A 48 8.38 -13.15 -1.27
N ARG A 49 9.66 -13.50 -1.16
CA ARG A 49 10.77 -12.55 -1.34
C ARG A 49 10.77 -11.87 -2.72
N ASN A 50 9.97 -12.32 -3.69
CA ASN A 50 9.79 -11.62 -4.96
C ASN A 50 8.95 -10.34 -4.78
N ALA A 51 7.82 -10.43 -4.07
CA ALA A 51 7.00 -9.25 -3.77
C ALA A 51 7.56 -8.42 -2.60
N ALA A 52 8.20 -9.06 -1.62
CA ALA A 52 8.70 -8.40 -0.41
C ALA A 52 10.07 -8.94 0.03
N PRO A 53 11.16 -8.67 -0.71
CA PRO A 53 12.51 -9.14 -0.37
C PRO A 53 12.98 -8.67 1.01
N GLN A 54 12.56 -7.47 1.43
CA GLN A 54 12.83 -6.89 2.75
C GLN A 54 12.16 -7.64 3.91
N ALA A 55 11.19 -8.52 3.65
CA ALA A 55 10.45 -9.26 4.68
C ALA A 55 11.12 -10.58 5.10
N VAL A 56 12.38 -10.80 4.69
CA VAL A 56 13.22 -11.90 5.14
C VAL A 56 14.13 -11.42 6.25
N ILE A 57 14.23 -12.19 7.34
CA ILE A 57 15.17 -11.94 8.43
C ILE A 57 16.14 -13.11 8.59
N SER A 58 17.37 -12.80 8.99
CA SER A 58 18.37 -13.79 9.40
C SER A 58 19.06 -13.34 10.69
N ALA A 59 19.61 -14.30 11.43
CA ALA A 59 20.33 -14.01 12.66
C ALA A 59 21.66 -13.28 12.37
N GLU A 60 22.22 -13.47 11.18
CA GLU A 60 23.49 -12.91 10.75
C GLU A 60 23.36 -11.50 10.18
N SER A 61 22.22 -11.15 9.59
CA SER A 61 21.98 -9.84 8.96
C SER A 61 20.53 -9.36 9.18
N PRO A 62 20.14 -9.03 10.42
CA PRO A 62 18.79 -8.61 10.76
C PRO A 62 18.48 -7.14 10.41
N GLU A 63 19.50 -6.31 10.16
CA GLU A 63 19.31 -4.88 9.93
C GLU A 63 18.57 -4.58 8.61
N GLY A 64 17.59 -3.68 8.67
CA GLY A 64 16.81 -3.27 7.50
C GLY A 64 15.67 -4.22 7.13
N ALA A 65 15.52 -5.36 7.81
CA ALA A 65 14.38 -6.24 7.63
C ALA A 65 13.06 -5.55 8.05
N ILE A 66 12.02 -5.69 7.22
CA ILE A 66 10.71 -5.06 7.40
C ILE A 66 9.65 -6.16 7.49
N PRO A 67 8.96 -6.32 8.64
CA PRO A 67 8.01 -7.41 8.82
C PRO A 67 6.73 -7.22 8.00
N ILE A 68 6.07 -8.35 7.73
CA ILE A 68 4.67 -8.40 7.27
C ILE A 68 3.78 -7.71 8.30
N GLN A 69 2.76 -7.03 7.82
CA GLN A 69 1.81 -6.24 8.60
C GLN A 69 0.51 -6.99 8.91
N CYS A 70 -0.07 -6.68 10.06
CA CYS A 70 -1.43 -7.05 10.40
C CYS A 70 -2.39 -6.32 9.46
N ILE A 71 -3.23 -7.08 8.75
CA ILE A 71 -4.09 -6.58 7.67
C ILE A 71 -5.29 -5.83 8.24
N ALA A 72 -5.89 -6.37 9.30
CA ALA A 72 -7.06 -5.79 9.95
C ALA A 72 -6.86 -5.78 11.46
N GLN A 73 -7.25 -4.68 12.10
CA GLN A 73 -7.23 -4.60 13.55
C GLN A 73 -8.14 -5.67 14.17
N GLY A 74 -7.71 -6.25 15.28
CA GLY A 74 -8.43 -7.34 15.91
C GLY A 74 -7.70 -7.90 17.12
N GLU A 75 -7.86 -9.20 17.32
CA GLU A 75 -7.28 -9.93 18.44
C GLU A 75 -6.60 -11.20 17.94
N ILE A 76 -5.37 -11.44 18.37
CA ILE A 76 -4.72 -12.73 18.18
C ILE A 76 -5.40 -13.75 19.09
N VAL A 77 -5.90 -14.82 18.48
CA VAL A 77 -6.71 -15.86 19.14
C VAL A 77 -6.07 -17.25 19.11
N ALA A 78 -5.05 -17.44 18.28
CA ALA A 78 -4.21 -18.64 18.29
C ALA A 78 -2.86 -18.35 17.62
N TRP A 79 -1.84 -19.10 18.01
CA TRP A 79 -0.55 -19.10 17.31
C TRP A 79 0.17 -20.43 17.47
N ARG A 80 1.21 -20.62 16.65
CA ARG A 80 2.30 -21.54 16.90
C ARG A 80 3.60 -20.81 16.58
N ILE A 81 4.48 -20.69 17.56
CA ILE A 81 5.86 -20.21 17.35
C ILE A 81 6.77 -21.42 17.34
N GLN A 82 7.62 -21.51 16.33
CA GLN A 82 8.59 -22.58 16.24
C GLN A 82 9.95 -22.16 16.74
N GLN A 83 10.61 -23.06 17.45
CA GLN A 83 11.99 -22.85 17.88
C GLN A 83 12.96 -22.95 16.70
N GLU A 84 12.80 -23.99 15.88
CA GLU A 84 13.61 -24.30 14.70
C GLU A 84 12.73 -24.64 13.50
N TYR A 85 13.31 -24.64 12.29
CA TYR A 85 12.66 -25.25 11.13
C TYR A 85 12.39 -26.73 11.37
N HIS A 86 11.25 -27.23 10.89
CA HIS A 86 11.06 -28.66 10.74
C HIS A 86 12.05 -29.18 9.72
N GLN A 87 12.74 -30.27 10.03
CA GLN A 87 13.65 -30.94 9.10
C GLN A 87 13.17 -32.37 8.84
N GLN A 88 13.12 -32.77 7.58
CA GLN A 88 12.70 -34.10 7.18
C GLN A 88 13.55 -34.63 6.02
N PRO A 89 14.01 -35.89 6.08
CA PRO A 89 14.71 -36.50 4.96
C PRO A 89 13.75 -36.71 3.78
N TYR A 90 14.26 -36.57 2.56
CA TYR A 90 13.54 -36.86 1.32
C TYR A 90 14.40 -37.66 0.34
N GLY A 91 13.84 -38.73 -0.25
CA GLY A 91 14.54 -39.66 -1.13
C GLY A 91 15.37 -40.75 -0.41
N GLU A 92 15.97 -41.65 -1.17
CA GLU A 92 16.92 -42.66 -0.65
C GLU A 92 18.32 -42.07 -0.52
N ALA A 93 18.99 -42.31 0.62
CA ALA A 93 20.39 -41.93 0.79
C ALA A 93 21.26 -42.79 -0.13
N VAL A 94 22.06 -42.16 -0.99
CA VAL A 94 23.08 -42.86 -1.78
C VAL A 94 24.17 -43.33 -0.81
N GLU A 95 24.69 -44.55 -1.01
CA GLU A 95 25.71 -45.12 -0.12
C GLU A 95 26.95 -44.20 -0.04
N GLY A 96 27.19 -43.62 1.14
CA GLY A 96 28.26 -42.65 1.39
C GLY A 96 27.85 -41.17 1.32
N GLU A 97 26.59 -40.84 1.03
CA GLU A 97 26.05 -39.48 1.02
C GLU A 97 25.01 -39.26 2.14
N GLU A 98 24.96 -38.05 2.69
CA GLU A 98 23.95 -37.65 3.68
C GLU A 98 22.58 -37.46 2.99
N PRO A 99 21.46 -37.83 3.63
CA PRO A 99 20.12 -37.64 3.08
C PRO A 99 19.79 -36.16 2.89
N VAL A 100 19.05 -35.84 1.82
CA VAL A 100 18.57 -34.48 1.58
C VAL A 100 17.54 -34.11 2.65
N MET A 101 17.84 -33.10 3.47
CA MET A 101 16.96 -32.62 4.53
C MET A 101 16.17 -31.41 4.04
N LEU A 102 14.87 -31.59 3.82
CA LEU A 102 13.95 -30.50 3.48
C LEU A 102 13.53 -29.74 4.73
N GLN A 103 13.52 -28.41 4.64
CA GLN A 103 13.16 -27.50 5.72
C GLN A 103 11.82 -26.81 5.46
N ASN A 104 10.96 -26.71 6.47
CA ASN A 104 9.74 -25.91 6.41
C ASN A 104 9.36 -25.33 7.77
N SER A 105 8.48 -24.32 7.75
CA SER A 105 7.89 -23.73 8.94
C SER A 105 6.37 -23.90 8.93
N SER A 106 5.83 -24.52 9.97
CA SER A 106 4.41 -24.55 10.30
C SER A 106 4.01 -23.52 11.38
N ALA A 107 4.88 -22.54 11.66
CA ALA A 107 4.58 -21.44 12.54
C ALA A 107 3.48 -20.55 11.94
N PHE A 108 2.52 -20.14 12.76
CA PHE A 108 1.41 -19.32 12.32
C PHE A 108 0.89 -18.39 13.41
N VAL A 109 0.14 -17.37 13.01
CA VAL A 109 -0.71 -16.58 13.89
C VAL A 109 -2.09 -16.38 13.27
N LEU A 110 -3.13 -16.46 14.10
CA LEU A 110 -4.52 -16.27 13.72
C LEU A 110 -5.08 -15.03 14.39
N VAL A 111 -5.50 -14.05 13.59
CA VAL A 111 -6.09 -12.80 14.06
C VAL A 111 -7.59 -12.83 13.79
N ARG A 112 -8.41 -12.73 14.83
CA ARG A 112 -9.86 -12.54 14.73
C ARG A 112 -10.18 -11.05 14.63
N SER A 113 -10.92 -10.67 13.60
CA SER A 113 -11.37 -9.31 13.35
C SER A 113 -12.90 -9.26 13.25
N VAL A 114 -13.49 -8.11 13.57
CA VAL A 114 -14.94 -7.89 13.37
C VAL A 114 -15.13 -6.60 12.61
N HIS A 115 -15.68 -6.71 11.40
CA HIS A 115 -16.13 -5.54 10.64
C HIS A 115 -17.48 -5.09 11.20
N LYS A 116 -17.50 -3.89 11.80
CA LYS A 116 -18.70 -3.28 12.41
C LYS A 116 -18.93 -1.90 11.79
N PRO A 117 -19.68 -1.80 10.69
CA PRO A 117 -19.91 -0.53 10.01
C PRO A 117 -20.94 0.37 10.72
N ASP A 118 -21.85 -0.23 11.51
CA ASP A 118 -22.80 0.45 12.41
C ASP A 118 -23.06 -0.41 13.66
N ASP A 119 -24.08 -0.05 14.46
CA ASP A 119 -24.47 -0.79 15.67
C ASP A 119 -25.42 -1.97 15.41
N ASN A 120 -25.84 -2.21 14.16
CA ASN A 120 -26.75 -3.30 13.81
C ASN A 120 -25.96 -4.60 13.59
N PRO A 121 -26.12 -5.64 14.43
CA PRO A 121 -25.36 -6.88 14.28
C PRO A 121 -25.54 -7.60 12.94
N ALA A 122 -26.66 -7.37 12.23
CA ALA A 122 -26.88 -7.93 10.90
C ALA A 122 -25.90 -7.37 9.84
N THR A 123 -25.30 -6.19 10.08
CA THR A 123 -24.28 -5.61 9.20
C THR A 123 -22.86 -6.04 9.58
N TRP A 124 -22.70 -6.83 10.64
CA TRP A 124 -21.40 -7.23 11.13
C TRP A 124 -20.91 -8.48 10.40
N LEU A 125 -19.59 -8.57 10.29
CA LEU A 125 -18.92 -9.78 9.81
C LEU A 125 -17.73 -10.09 10.70
N THR A 126 -17.73 -11.25 11.32
CA THR A 126 -16.55 -11.82 11.97
C THR A 126 -15.72 -12.57 10.94
N PHE A 127 -14.43 -12.28 10.88
CA PHE A 127 -13.51 -12.99 10.01
C PHE A 127 -12.16 -13.16 10.71
N TYR A 128 -11.36 -14.07 10.18
CA TYR A 128 -10.03 -14.39 10.66
C TYR A 128 -9.02 -14.12 9.56
N THR A 129 -7.83 -13.67 9.94
CA THR A 129 -6.68 -13.63 9.05
C THR A 129 -5.65 -14.62 9.56
N LEU A 130 -5.35 -15.64 8.75
CA LEU A 130 -4.30 -16.61 9.01
C LEU A 130 -3.01 -16.12 8.34
N TYR A 131 -1.92 -16.13 9.09
CA TYR A 131 -0.57 -15.95 8.56
C TYR A 131 0.21 -17.21 8.87
N MET A 132 0.49 -18.03 7.85
CA MET A 132 1.15 -19.33 7.93
C MET A 132 2.55 -19.25 7.30
N HIS A 133 3.47 -20.09 7.76
CA HIS A 133 4.88 -20.10 7.37
C HIS A 133 5.65 -18.85 7.86
N LEU A 134 5.49 -18.52 9.15
CA LEU A 134 6.27 -17.47 9.82
C LEU A 134 7.70 -17.95 10.10
N ALA A 135 8.69 -17.05 10.00
CA ALA A 135 10.07 -17.38 10.34
C ALA A 135 10.18 -17.94 11.79
N PRO A 136 10.85 -19.09 12.00
CA PRO A 136 11.07 -19.64 13.35
C PRO A 136 12.03 -18.78 14.15
N LEU A 137 12.09 -19.00 15.47
CA LEU A 137 12.95 -18.23 16.39
C LEU A 137 14.43 -18.30 16.02
N SER A 138 14.90 -19.39 15.40
CA SER A 138 16.30 -19.49 14.95
C SER A 138 16.69 -18.54 13.84
N CYS A 139 15.73 -17.91 13.14
CA CYS A 139 16.01 -16.83 12.20
C CYS A 139 16.28 -15.48 12.88
N PHE A 140 16.04 -15.37 14.19
CA PHE A 140 16.19 -14.11 14.92
C PHE A 140 17.50 -14.12 15.73
N PRO A 141 18.26 -13.00 15.73
CA PRO A 141 19.48 -12.90 16.51
C PRO A 141 19.16 -12.96 18.00
N LYS A 142 19.91 -13.79 18.74
CA LYS A 142 19.94 -13.76 20.20
C LYS A 142 20.91 -12.68 20.64
N MET A 143 20.41 -11.70 21.38
CA MET A 143 21.17 -10.57 21.87
C MET A 143 21.14 -10.52 23.40
N LYS A 144 22.28 -10.15 24.00
CA LYS A 144 22.36 -9.88 25.43
C LYS A 144 21.65 -8.57 25.72
N MET A 145 20.46 -8.66 26.30
CA MET A 145 19.67 -7.48 26.64
C MET A 145 19.84 -7.13 28.11
N PHE A 146 19.91 -5.83 28.39
CA PHE A 146 20.02 -5.27 29.73
C PHE A 146 18.94 -4.22 29.96
N GLN A 147 18.52 -4.09 31.21
CA GLN A 147 17.66 -2.99 31.66
C GLN A 147 18.42 -2.09 32.61
N VAL A 148 18.32 -0.78 32.39
CA VAL A 148 18.90 0.23 33.28
C VAL A 148 18.16 0.19 34.62
N THR A 149 18.91 -0.04 35.70
CA THR A 149 18.36 -0.13 37.05
C THR A 149 17.98 1.26 37.58
N GLN A 150 17.32 1.31 38.74
CA GLN A 150 17.07 2.58 39.44
C GLN A 150 18.37 3.32 39.78
N GLN A 151 19.44 2.61 40.15
CA GLN A 151 20.76 3.22 40.40
C GLN A 151 21.46 3.66 39.11
N GLY A 152 21.11 3.06 37.97
CA GLY A 152 21.56 3.47 36.64
C GLY A 152 20.83 4.70 36.09
N ASN A 153 19.89 5.31 36.82
CA ASN A 153 19.19 6.50 36.33
C ASN A 153 20.19 7.66 36.09
N GLY A 154 20.26 8.14 34.85
CA GLY A 154 21.21 9.17 34.43
C GLY A 154 22.57 8.62 34.00
N LEU A 155 22.72 7.32 33.77
CA LEU A 155 23.95 6.69 33.28
C LEU A 155 24.39 7.30 31.94
N SER A 156 25.67 7.61 31.79
CA SER A 156 26.21 8.24 30.58
C SER A 156 26.11 7.33 29.36
N MET A 157 25.61 7.89 28.26
CA MET A 157 25.84 7.40 26.90
C MET A 157 27.11 8.09 26.40
N ARG A 158 28.17 7.33 26.11
CA ARG A 158 29.46 7.86 25.66
C ARG A 158 29.65 7.60 24.17
N ARG A 159 30.29 8.53 23.46
CA ARG A 159 30.46 8.48 22.00
C ARG A 159 31.19 7.21 21.57
N TYR A 160 30.77 6.66 20.44
CA TYR A 160 31.43 5.56 19.74
C TYR A 160 32.00 6.08 18.42
N SER A 161 33.29 5.88 18.18
CA SER A 161 33.99 6.23 16.93
C SER A 161 34.44 5.01 16.13
N GLY A 162 34.36 3.80 16.69
CA GLY A 162 34.80 2.56 16.04
C GLY A 162 36.31 2.34 16.10
N SER A 163 37.02 3.13 16.89
CA SER A 163 38.49 3.12 17.00
C SER A 163 38.96 3.07 18.45
N GLU A 164 38.08 2.70 19.37
CA GLU A 164 38.36 2.64 20.79
C GLU A 164 39.17 1.40 21.21
N GLU A 165 40.19 1.59 22.03
CA GLU A 165 41.06 0.50 22.51
C GLU A 165 40.85 0.20 24.02
N PRO A 166 41.03 -1.06 24.46
CA PRO A 166 40.95 -1.41 25.88
C PRO A 166 41.97 -0.64 26.72
N GLY A 167 41.55 -0.14 27.89
CA GLY A 167 42.42 0.56 28.83
C GLY A 167 42.59 2.06 28.55
N GLN A 168 42.01 2.61 27.48
CA GLN A 168 41.97 4.05 27.27
C GLN A 168 40.97 4.75 28.21
N LEU A 169 41.05 6.08 28.30
CA LEU A 169 40.06 6.88 29.02
C LEU A 169 38.67 6.79 28.38
N ALA A 170 37.63 6.67 29.20
CA ALA A 170 36.27 6.58 28.71
C ALA A 170 35.87 7.81 27.85
N PRO A 171 35.30 7.64 26.64
CA PRO A 171 34.94 8.75 25.75
C PRO A 171 33.96 9.74 26.37
N ASP A 172 33.86 10.92 25.77
CA ASP A 172 32.93 11.96 26.23
C ASP A 172 31.47 11.52 26.15
N SER A 173 30.66 12.00 27.09
CA SER A 173 29.23 11.71 27.15
C SER A 173 28.48 12.47 26.05
N SER A 174 27.70 11.77 25.23
CA SER A 174 26.78 12.32 24.23
C SER A 174 25.33 12.41 24.73
N GLY A 175 24.99 11.69 25.81
CA GLY A 175 23.65 11.69 26.38
C GLY A 175 23.57 10.92 27.69
N ARG A 176 22.34 10.64 28.15
CA ARG A 176 22.07 9.86 29.37
C ARG A 176 20.93 8.86 29.18
N LEU A 177 21.05 7.71 29.81
CA LEU A 177 20.01 6.70 29.96
C LEU A 177 19.15 6.99 31.18
N ARG A 178 17.91 6.49 31.18
CA ARG A 178 16.98 6.56 32.31
C ARG A 178 16.72 5.17 32.87
N ALA A 179 16.37 5.09 34.16
CA ALA A 179 15.90 3.83 34.74
C ALA A 179 14.72 3.26 33.93
N GLY A 180 14.77 1.96 33.66
CA GLY A 180 13.81 1.26 32.81
C GLY A 180 14.16 1.22 31.32
N ASP A 181 15.09 2.07 30.83
CA ASP A 181 15.59 1.98 29.46
C ASP A 181 16.16 0.58 29.21
N LYS A 182 15.81 -0.02 28.05
CA LYS A 182 16.36 -1.30 27.61
C LYS A 182 17.46 -1.05 26.59
N VAL A 183 18.57 -1.76 26.73
CA VAL A 183 19.71 -1.69 25.81
C VAL A 183 20.14 -3.08 25.42
N VAL A 184 20.57 -3.24 24.17
CA VAL A 184 21.33 -4.40 23.71
C VAL A 184 22.81 -4.06 23.83
N VAL A 185 23.61 -5.01 24.31
CA VAL A 185 25.08 -4.90 24.34
C VAL A 185 25.67 -5.89 23.34
N THR A 186 26.45 -5.40 22.39
CA THR A 186 27.07 -6.24 21.34
C THR A 186 28.54 -6.55 21.62
N GLU A 187 29.23 -5.68 22.35
CA GLU A 187 30.66 -5.82 22.67
C GLU A 187 30.92 -5.31 24.08
N GLU A 188 31.95 -5.82 24.73
CA GLU A 188 32.40 -5.34 26.04
C GLU A 188 33.86 -4.91 25.98
N ILE A 189 34.17 -3.80 26.64
CA ILE A 189 35.51 -3.23 26.72
C ILE A 189 35.76 -2.67 28.11
N THR A 190 37.02 -2.61 28.52
CA THR A 190 37.40 -1.92 29.75
C THR A 190 37.89 -0.52 29.43
N PHE A 191 37.27 0.50 30.01
CA PHE A 191 37.76 1.89 29.98
C PHE A 191 38.24 2.34 31.34
N MET A 192 39.14 3.32 31.35
CA MET A 192 39.58 4.01 32.54
C MET A 192 38.66 5.21 32.82
N LEU A 193 38.06 5.24 34.01
CA LEU A 193 37.25 6.37 34.49
C LEU A 193 38.10 7.33 35.31
N ARG A 194 38.07 8.61 34.94
CA ARG A 194 38.82 9.65 35.67
C ARG A 194 38.41 9.73 37.13
N SER A 195 39.39 9.61 38.02
CA SER A 195 39.21 9.84 39.45
C SER A 195 39.03 11.33 39.74
N LYS A 196 37.82 11.75 40.12
CA LYS A 196 37.46 13.17 40.32
C LYS A 196 37.66 13.70 41.74
N LYS A 197 37.89 12.85 42.73
CA LYS A 197 38.11 13.26 44.13
C LYS A 197 39.57 13.08 44.51
N ARG A 198 40.22 14.16 44.92
CA ARG A 198 41.55 14.08 45.56
C ARG A 198 41.42 13.31 46.87
N ASP A 199 42.42 12.50 47.20
CA ASP A 199 42.49 11.87 48.52
C ASP A 199 42.67 12.94 49.61
N LEU A 200 42.57 12.53 50.88
CA LEU A 200 42.76 13.42 52.04
C LEU A 200 44.16 14.08 52.06
N ALA A 201 45.11 13.60 51.26
CA ALA A 201 46.46 14.13 51.08
C ALA A 201 46.61 15.00 49.81
N GLY A 202 45.52 15.30 49.10
CA GLY A 202 45.52 16.16 47.91
C GLY A 202 46.00 15.50 46.61
N ARG A 203 46.25 14.19 46.60
CA ARG A 203 46.68 13.40 45.42
C ARG A 203 45.46 12.96 44.62
N THR A 204 45.58 12.96 43.30
CA THR A 204 44.56 12.36 42.42
C THR A 204 44.73 10.83 42.46
N PRO A 205 43.71 10.07 42.88
CA PRO A 205 43.76 8.61 42.82
C PRO A 205 43.97 8.14 41.37
N PRO A 206 44.52 6.93 41.15
CA PRO A 206 44.59 6.36 39.82
C PRO A 206 43.20 6.25 39.20
N ASP A 207 43.12 6.32 37.88
CA ASP A 207 41.88 6.11 37.16
C ASP A 207 41.37 4.68 37.40
N VAL A 208 40.06 4.51 37.41
CA VAL A 208 39.44 3.23 37.79
C VAL A 208 39.11 2.44 36.53
N PRO A 209 39.67 1.23 36.33
CA PRO A 209 39.26 0.35 35.25
C PRO A 209 37.80 -0.06 35.48
N SER A 210 36.96 0.15 34.47
CA SER A 210 35.52 -0.08 34.57
C SER A 210 35.02 -0.78 33.31
N PRO A 211 34.14 -1.78 33.43
CA PRO A 211 33.57 -2.46 32.29
C PRO A 211 32.50 -1.59 31.62
N PHE A 212 32.55 -1.56 30.30
CA PHE A 212 31.62 -0.86 29.43
C PHE A 212 31.10 -1.82 28.36
N GLY A 213 29.83 -1.65 28.00
CA GLY A 213 29.20 -2.34 26.87
C GLY A 213 28.97 -1.37 25.71
N LEU A 214 29.24 -1.82 24.49
CA LEU A 214 28.82 -1.14 23.26
C LEU A 214 27.33 -1.39 23.11
N ALA A 215 26.55 -0.35 23.31
CA ALA A 215 25.11 -0.45 23.47
C ALA A 215 24.33 0.33 22.43
N GLN A 216 23.11 -0.14 22.14
CA GLN A 216 22.07 0.60 21.44
C GLN A 216 20.78 0.54 22.26
N LYS A 217 19.97 1.60 22.17
CA LYS A 217 18.64 1.58 22.79
C LYS A 217 17.74 0.64 22.01
N VAL A 218 16.84 -0.05 22.72
CA VAL A 218 15.84 -0.91 22.10
C VAL A 218 14.50 -0.21 22.09
N LYS A 219 13.82 -0.23 20.94
CA LYS A 219 12.43 0.19 20.78
C LYS A 219 11.70 -0.86 19.92
N ASP A 220 10.53 -1.31 20.38
CA ASP A 220 9.70 -2.30 19.68
C ASP A 220 10.48 -3.59 19.32
N GLY A 221 11.33 -4.06 20.24
CA GLY A 221 12.20 -5.23 20.04
C GLY A 221 13.42 -5.00 19.14
N VAL A 222 13.55 -3.82 18.53
CA VAL A 222 14.60 -3.47 17.56
C VAL A 222 15.64 -2.55 18.19
N PRO A 223 16.95 -2.86 18.09
CA PRO A 223 18.01 -1.90 18.37
C PRO A 223 17.93 -0.69 17.43
N GLN A 224 17.84 0.52 17.99
CA GLN A 224 17.71 1.77 17.23
C GLN A 224 18.70 2.84 17.70
N GLY A 225 19.03 3.74 16.78
CA GLY A 225 19.93 4.87 17.02
C GLY A 225 21.41 4.51 16.94
N GLU A 226 22.25 5.53 17.12
CA GLU A 226 23.71 5.37 17.12
C GLU A 226 24.17 4.47 18.27
N LYS A 227 25.21 3.67 18.01
CA LYS A 227 25.91 2.91 19.06
C LYS A 227 26.58 3.87 20.04
N PHE A 228 26.62 3.49 21.31
CA PHE A 228 27.27 4.27 22.36
C PHE A 228 27.85 3.34 23.42
N TRP A 229 28.91 3.78 24.09
CA TRP A 229 29.45 3.06 25.24
C TRP A 229 28.67 3.44 26.51
N THR A 230 28.29 2.45 27.31
CA THR A 230 27.72 2.68 28.64
C THR A 230 28.26 1.68 29.66
N SER A 231 28.16 1.98 30.96
CA SER A 231 28.73 1.08 31.98
C SER A 231 28.00 -0.25 31.97
N ALA A 232 28.76 -1.35 31.99
CA ALA A 232 28.24 -2.72 32.08
C ALA A 232 28.20 -3.25 33.52
N LEU A 233 28.34 -2.38 34.54
CA LEU A 233 28.30 -2.80 35.94
C LEU A 233 26.88 -3.23 36.35
N PRO A 234 26.70 -4.41 36.98
CA PRO A 234 25.38 -4.97 37.32
C PRO A 234 24.49 -4.05 38.16
N GLN A 235 25.09 -3.19 39.00
CA GLN A 235 24.35 -2.22 39.79
C GLN A 235 23.65 -1.15 38.95
N TYR A 236 24.15 -0.84 37.75
CA TYR A 236 23.61 0.19 36.86
C TYR A 236 22.79 -0.40 35.72
N VAL A 237 23.18 -1.58 35.23
CA VAL A 237 22.46 -2.32 34.17
C VAL A 237 22.30 -3.78 34.59
N ALA A 238 21.06 -4.24 34.71
CA ALA A 238 20.74 -5.61 35.08
C ALA A 238 20.54 -6.47 33.82
N PRO A 239 21.12 -7.68 33.74
CA PRO A 239 20.90 -8.57 32.60
C PRO A 239 19.44 -9.06 32.58
N LEU A 240 18.85 -9.05 31.39
CA LEU A 240 17.58 -9.73 31.10
C LEU A 240 17.80 -11.11 30.45
N GLY A 241 19.06 -11.52 30.31
CA GLY A 241 19.48 -12.74 29.62
C GLY A 241 19.58 -12.56 28.10
N ASP A 242 19.84 -13.67 27.42
CA ASP A 242 19.77 -13.73 25.96
C ASP A 242 18.30 -13.66 25.55
N LYS A 243 17.98 -12.63 24.76
CA LYS A 243 16.63 -12.40 24.24
C LYS A 243 16.71 -12.31 22.72
N TYR A 244 15.70 -12.81 22.04
CA TYR A 244 15.56 -12.62 20.60
C TYR A 244 15.26 -11.16 20.31
N ALA A 245 16.06 -10.53 19.45
CA ALA A 245 15.77 -9.19 18.94
C ALA A 245 14.92 -9.28 17.66
N TYR A 246 14.32 -8.14 17.27
CA TYR A 246 13.46 -8.00 16.08
C TYR A 246 12.17 -8.83 16.09
N LEU A 247 11.84 -9.47 17.21
CA LEU A 247 10.54 -10.10 17.37
C LEU A 247 9.42 -9.05 17.39
N PRO A 248 8.33 -9.26 16.63
CA PRO A 248 7.08 -8.55 16.85
C PRO A 248 6.63 -8.65 18.32
N ASP A 249 5.97 -7.61 18.82
CA ASP A 249 5.56 -7.51 20.23
C ASP A 249 4.73 -8.72 20.71
N TRP A 250 3.83 -9.23 19.86
CA TRP A 250 3.03 -10.40 20.18
C TRP A 250 3.88 -11.68 20.25
N MET A 251 4.88 -11.84 19.36
CA MET A 251 5.81 -12.97 19.39
C MET A 251 6.66 -12.94 20.65
N ALA A 252 7.17 -11.77 21.04
CA ALA A 252 7.93 -11.60 22.27
C ALA A 252 7.12 -12.03 23.51
N LYS A 253 5.86 -11.62 23.60
CA LYS A 253 4.94 -12.05 24.67
C LYS A 253 4.68 -13.55 24.64
N ALA A 254 4.47 -14.11 23.45
CA ALA A 254 4.25 -15.54 23.28
C ALA A 254 5.48 -16.37 23.67
N VAL A 255 6.69 -15.94 23.33
CA VAL A 255 7.95 -16.58 23.78
C VAL A 255 8.08 -16.54 25.30
N GLU A 256 7.71 -15.42 25.94
CA GLU A 256 7.73 -15.30 27.40
C GLU A 256 6.71 -16.20 28.10
N SER A 257 5.63 -16.60 27.43
CA SER A 257 4.66 -17.57 27.96
C SER A 257 5.17 -19.02 27.96
N GLY A 258 6.24 -19.33 27.20
CA GLY A 258 7.01 -20.57 27.29
C GLY A 258 6.51 -21.76 26.45
N SER A 259 5.38 -21.67 25.76
CA SER A 259 4.87 -22.75 24.90
C SER A 259 5.31 -22.56 23.44
N LEU A 260 6.32 -23.31 23.03
CA LEU A 260 6.86 -23.35 21.66
C LEU A 260 6.49 -24.67 20.97
N ASP A 261 6.53 -24.68 19.63
CA ASP A 261 6.31 -25.85 18.76
C ASP A 261 4.93 -26.53 18.93
N ALA A 262 3.97 -25.85 19.56
CA ALA A 262 2.60 -26.32 19.78
C ALA A 262 1.59 -25.22 19.41
N VAL A 263 0.35 -25.62 19.11
CA VAL A 263 -0.75 -24.65 18.99
C VAL A 263 -1.08 -24.11 20.38
N VAL A 264 -1.05 -22.79 20.50
CA VAL A 264 -1.38 -22.08 21.74
C VAL A 264 -2.62 -21.24 21.50
N ILE A 265 -3.58 -21.36 22.42
CA ILE A 265 -4.71 -20.47 22.55
C ILE A 265 -4.41 -19.60 23.76
N PRO A 266 -4.30 -18.26 23.60
CA PRO A 266 -4.07 -17.41 24.75
C PRO A 266 -5.23 -17.51 25.75
N PRO A 267 -4.96 -17.39 27.06
CA PRO A 267 -6.02 -17.32 28.06
C PRO A 267 -6.92 -16.09 27.87
N GLU A 268 -6.36 -14.98 27.35
CA GLU A 268 -7.09 -13.77 26.98
C GLU A 268 -6.67 -13.31 25.58
N PRO A 269 -7.59 -12.90 24.69
CA PRO A 269 -7.24 -12.43 23.36
C PRO A 269 -6.21 -11.28 23.39
N VAL A 270 -5.21 -11.34 22.53
CA VAL A 270 -4.15 -10.31 22.48
C VAL A 270 -4.50 -9.29 21.41
N ALA A 271 -4.83 -8.06 21.81
CA ALA A 271 -5.14 -6.99 20.88
C ALA A 271 -3.97 -6.70 19.92
N ILE A 272 -4.28 -6.50 18.64
CA ILE A 272 -3.34 -6.13 17.59
C ILE A 272 -3.97 -5.10 16.65
N ARG A 273 -3.23 -4.07 16.27
CA ARG A 273 -3.71 -3.03 15.35
C ARG A 273 -3.31 -3.34 13.91
N ALA A 274 -4.12 -2.87 12.96
CA ALA A 274 -3.72 -2.89 11.55
C ALA A 274 -2.38 -2.15 11.36
N GLY A 275 -1.47 -2.74 10.59
CA GLY A 275 -0.12 -2.23 10.36
C GLY A 275 0.93 -2.64 11.41
N GLU A 276 0.54 -3.22 12.54
CA GLU A 276 1.51 -3.78 13.49
C GLU A 276 2.21 -5.01 12.88
N ALA A 277 3.43 -5.30 13.35
CA ALA A 277 4.23 -6.39 12.81
C ALA A 277 3.61 -7.76 13.15
N ILE A 278 3.50 -8.62 12.14
CA ILE A 278 3.07 -10.02 12.27
C ILE A 278 4.28 -10.94 12.37
N GLY A 279 5.24 -10.80 11.46
CA GLY A 279 6.44 -11.63 11.40
C GLY A 279 7.13 -11.51 10.05
N PHE A 280 8.02 -12.46 9.77
CA PHE A 280 8.86 -12.47 8.59
C PHE A 280 8.62 -13.74 7.77
N LEU A 281 8.98 -13.70 6.49
CA LEU A 281 8.87 -14.83 5.57
C LEU A 281 9.77 -15.98 6.04
N ALA A 282 9.25 -17.20 6.07
CA ALA A 282 10.03 -18.40 6.36
C ALA A 282 10.52 -19.06 5.07
N ARG A 283 11.63 -19.79 5.18
CA ARG A 283 12.07 -20.72 4.15
C ARG A 283 11.13 -21.93 4.11
N ASP A 284 10.78 -22.37 2.91
CA ASP A 284 10.09 -23.62 2.66
C ASP A 284 10.78 -24.34 1.48
N ASP A 285 11.16 -25.59 1.73
CA ASP A 285 11.78 -26.49 0.77
C ASP A 285 10.76 -27.52 0.26
N ALA A 286 10.67 -27.64 -1.06
CA ALA A 286 9.87 -28.65 -1.74
C ALA A 286 10.74 -29.57 -2.62
N PRO A 287 10.33 -30.84 -2.81
CA PRO A 287 10.97 -31.72 -3.77
C PRO A 287 10.95 -31.16 -5.21
N GLY A 288 12.10 -31.17 -5.88
CA GLY A 288 12.24 -30.87 -7.30
C GLY A 288 12.30 -32.12 -8.19
N LYS A 289 12.62 -31.95 -9.48
CA LYS A 289 12.87 -33.08 -10.39
C LYS A 289 14.20 -33.76 -10.02
N GLY A 290 14.19 -35.07 -9.82
CA GLY A 290 15.38 -35.83 -9.40
C GLY A 290 15.73 -35.55 -7.95
N SER A 291 17.01 -35.30 -7.66
CA SER A 291 17.52 -34.91 -6.32
C SER A 291 17.51 -33.39 -6.06
N ALA A 292 16.92 -32.59 -6.95
CA ALA A 292 16.87 -31.15 -6.79
C ALA A 292 15.92 -30.73 -5.65
N VAL A 293 16.30 -29.68 -4.91
CA VAL A 293 15.44 -29.04 -3.90
C VAL A 293 15.00 -27.67 -4.43
N LEU A 294 13.70 -27.40 -4.35
CA LEU A 294 13.12 -26.10 -4.66
C LEU A 294 12.92 -25.34 -3.35
N SER A 295 13.72 -24.30 -3.13
CA SER A 295 13.65 -23.48 -1.91
C SER A 295 13.15 -22.08 -2.22
N ASP A 296 12.15 -21.62 -1.46
CA ASP A 296 11.74 -20.22 -1.49
C ASP A 296 11.43 -19.67 -0.09
N TRP A 297 11.33 -18.35 0.02
CA TRP A 297 10.93 -17.67 1.25
C TRP A 297 9.58 -17.02 1.01
N PHE A 298 8.55 -17.52 1.68
CA PHE A 298 7.21 -16.99 1.54
C PHE A 298 6.39 -17.14 2.82
N MET A 299 5.26 -16.44 2.82
CA MET A 299 4.20 -16.56 3.81
C MET A 299 2.90 -16.81 3.07
N HIS A 300 2.10 -17.73 3.59
CA HIS A 300 0.75 -17.98 3.11
C HIS A 300 -0.25 -17.18 3.96
N ILE A 301 -1.15 -16.46 3.30
CA ILE A 301 -2.14 -15.60 3.97
C ILE A 301 -3.54 -15.98 3.50
N GLU A 302 -4.43 -16.29 4.44
CA GLU A 302 -5.86 -16.51 4.19
C GLU A 302 -6.71 -15.50 4.95
N VAL A 303 -7.83 -15.11 4.35
CA VAL A 303 -8.93 -14.43 5.05
C VAL A 303 -10.13 -15.37 5.05
N LEU A 304 -10.59 -15.72 6.26
CA LEU A 304 -11.52 -16.81 6.52
C LEU A 304 -12.72 -16.34 7.34
N SER A 305 -13.88 -16.95 7.17
CA SER A 305 -15.02 -16.72 8.07
C SER A 305 -15.87 -17.97 8.25
N ASN A 306 -16.22 -18.28 9.51
CA ASN A 306 -17.30 -19.21 9.85
C ASN A 306 -18.59 -18.46 10.25
N ASP A 307 -18.67 -17.16 9.97
CA ASP A 307 -19.84 -16.36 10.33
C ASP A 307 -21.03 -16.73 9.44
N THR A 308 -22.11 -17.20 10.06
CA THR A 308 -23.34 -17.56 9.37
C THR A 308 -24.02 -16.37 8.69
N ASN A 309 -23.71 -15.14 9.11
CA ASN A 309 -24.25 -13.92 8.51
C ASN A 309 -23.59 -13.56 7.16
N MET A 310 -22.46 -14.19 6.80
CA MET A 310 -21.66 -13.80 5.63
C MET A 310 -22.49 -13.61 4.33
N PRO A 311 -23.36 -14.56 3.89
CA PRO A 311 -24.10 -14.35 2.65
C PRO A 311 -25.06 -13.15 2.69
N ALA A 312 -25.67 -12.91 3.85
CA ALA A 312 -26.57 -11.77 4.05
C ALA A 312 -25.78 -10.45 4.10
N PHE A 313 -24.63 -10.43 4.77
CA PHE A 313 -23.72 -9.28 4.87
C PHE A 313 -23.40 -8.66 3.50
N LEU A 314 -23.21 -9.48 2.45
CA LEU A 314 -22.91 -8.99 1.10
C LEU A 314 -24.00 -8.10 0.48
N ASN A 315 -25.25 -8.18 0.97
CA ASN A 315 -26.40 -7.47 0.40
C ASN A 315 -26.72 -6.16 1.14
N ASN A 316 -25.79 -5.63 1.95
CA ASN A 316 -26.00 -4.43 2.75
C ASN A 316 -27.31 -4.47 3.59
N PRO A 317 -27.47 -5.45 4.49
CA PRO A 317 -28.75 -5.71 5.18
C PRO A 317 -29.23 -4.56 6.09
N GLY A 318 -28.33 -3.63 6.44
CA GLY A 318 -28.66 -2.41 7.19
C GLY A 318 -28.99 -1.20 6.31
N HIS A 319 -28.98 -1.34 4.98
CA HIS A 319 -29.15 -0.25 4.02
C HIS A 319 -28.22 0.94 4.31
N LEU A 320 -26.96 0.65 4.63
CA LEU A 320 -25.96 1.65 4.95
C LEU A 320 -25.76 2.59 3.76
N THR A 321 -25.79 3.90 4.04
CA THR A 321 -25.68 4.96 3.03
C THR A 321 -24.39 5.79 3.14
N LYS A 322 -23.59 5.53 4.17
CA LYS A 322 -22.29 6.19 4.40
C LYS A 322 -21.16 5.25 4.04
N GLY A 323 -20.09 5.78 3.43
CA GLY A 323 -18.92 4.99 3.01
C GLY A 323 -18.43 5.42 1.62
N THR A 324 -17.44 4.71 1.10
CA THR A 324 -16.94 4.92 -0.27
C THR A 324 -18.04 4.64 -1.28
N MET A 325 -18.20 5.53 -2.24
CA MET A 325 -19.12 5.36 -3.37
C MET A 325 -18.37 4.87 -4.59
N TYR A 326 -19.00 3.97 -5.33
CA TYR A 326 -18.55 3.44 -6.61
C TYR A 326 -19.54 3.83 -7.71
N LEU A 327 -19.05 3.93 -8.93
CA LEU A 327 -19.82 4.19 -10.14
C LEU A 327 -19.71 2.96 -11.04
N GLU A 328 -20.85 2.37 -11.38
CA GLU A 328 -20.97 1.37 -12.44
C GLU A 328 -21.38 2.07 -13.72
N VAL A 329 -20.50 2.09 -14.71
CA VAL A 329 -20.76 2.74 -16.01
C VAL A 329 -21.90 2.03 -16.73
N GLN A 330 -22.93 2.77 -17.16
CA GLN A 330 -24.02 2.22 -17.96
C GLN A 330 -23.63 2.27 -19.45
N GLY A 331 -23.91 1.22 -20.21
CA GLY A 331 -23.61 1.17 -21.65
C GLY A 331 -24.49 2.09 -22.50
N ASN A 332 -24.01 2.42 -23.70
CA ASN A 332 -24.72 3.19 -24.72
C ASN A 332 -25.14 4.61 -24.29
N GLN A 333 -24.37 5.26 -23.42
CA GLN A 333 -24.60 6.63 -22.97
C GLN A 333 -23.61 7.58 -23.63
N PRO A 334 -23.98 8.85 -23.94
CA PRO A 334 -23.07 9.81 -24.56
C PRO A 334 -21.86 10.12 -23.66
N LEU A 335 -20.69 10.24 -24.27
CA LEU A 335 -19.49 10.78 -23.62
C LEU A 335 -19.28 12.26 -23.96
N TYR A 336 -18.54 12.95 -23.10
CA TYR A 336 -18.36 14.39 -23.20
C TYR A 336 -16.88 14.78 -23.09
N TYR A 337 -16.45 15.70 -23.95
CA TYR A 337 -15.17 16.37 -23.84
C TYR A 337 -15.28 17.53 -22.86
N CYS A 338 -14.31 17.69 -21.96
CA CYS A 338 -14.25 18.81 -21.03
C CYS A 338 -13.13 19.79 -21.38
N GLU A 339 -13.49 21.03 -21.67
CA GLU A 339 -12.57 22.16 -21.77
C GLU A 339 -12.50 22.90 -20.42
N GLU A 340 -11.30 23.06 -19.87
CA GLU A 340 -11.06 23.77 -18.61
C GLU A 340 -10.45 25.15 -18.88
N LYS A 341 -11.13 26.23 -18.49
CA LYS A 341 -10.66 27.62 -18.59
C LYS A 341 -10.77 28.31 -17.24
N GLY A 342 -9.67 28.36 -16.50
CA GLY A 342 -9.67 28.80 -15.10
C GLY A 342 -10.53 27.87 -14.25
N ASP A 343 -11.42 28.41 -13.43
CA ASP A 343 -12.32 27.61 -12.59
C ASP A 343 -13.58 27.10 -13.32
N LYS A 344 -13.73 27.40 -14.63
CA LYS A 344 -14.90 27.00 -15.42
C LYS A 344 -14.61 25.76 -16.27
N LYS A 345 -15.52 24.77 -16.20
CA LYS A 345 -15.54 23.59 -17.05
C LYS A 345 -16.71 23.65 -18.03
N THR A 346 -16.45 23.36 -19.30
CA THR A 346 -17.49 23.28 -20.33
C THR A 346 -17.49 21.88 -20.94
N PHE A 347 -18.67 21.27 -21.03
CA PHE A 347 -18.85 19.90 -21.52
C PHE A 347 -19.50 19.90 -22.91
N THR A 348 -18.83 19.27 -23.87
CA THR A 348 -19.32 19.12 -25.25
C THR A 348 -19.51 17.63 -25.55
N VAL A 349 -20.68 17.25 -26.06
CA VAL A 349 -20.95 15.86 -26.44
C VAL A 349 -20.00 15.39 -27.54
N MET A 350 -19.52 14.16 -27.42
CA MET A 350 -18.66 13.49 -28.39
C MET A 350 -19.48 12.50 -29.23
N ASP A 351 -19.00 12.17 -30.43
CA ASP A 351 -19.59 11.13 -31.29
C ASP A 351 -19.12 9.72 -30.88
N VAL A 352 -19.09 9.46 -29.57
CA VAL A 352 -18.74 8.18 -28.96
C VAL A 352 -19.57 7.96 -27.69
N THR A 353 -19.78 6.70 -27.34
CA THR A 353 -20.60 6.29 -26.19
C THR A 353 -19.78 5.52 -25.15
N THR A 354 -20.37 5.27 -23.99
CA THR A 354 -19.84 4.40 -22.93
C THR A 354 -19.87 2.90 -23.27
N SER A 355 -20.16 2.50 -24.51
CA SER A 355 -20.35 1.09 -24.88
C SER A 355 -19.11 0.24 -24.59
N THR A 356 -17.91 0.76 -24.82
CA THR A 356 -16.64 0.08 -24.50
C THR A 356 -16.32 0.02 -23.00
N ASP A 357 -17.04 0.78 -22.19
CA ASP A 357 -16.83 0.94 -20.74
C ASP A 357 -17.98 0.36 -19.91
N ALA A 358 -19.01 -0.20 -20.55
CA ALA A 358 -20.28 -0.61 -19.92
C ALA A 358 -20.07 -1.66 -18.82
N GLY A 359 -20.34 -1.33 -17.56
CA GLY A 359 -20.14 -2.22 -16.40
C GLY A 359 -18.80 -2.01 -15.68
N LYS A 360 -17.93 -1.13 -16.19
CA LYS A 360 -16.70 -0.72 -15.49
C LYS A 360 -17.07 -0.12 -14.14
N LEU A 361 -16.37 -0.58 -13.09
CA LEU A 361 -16.52 -0.06 -11.73
C LEU A 361 -15.40 0.94 -11.45
N LEU A 362 -15.77 2.15 -11.06
CA LEU A 362 -14.85 3.21 -10.66
C LEU A 362 -15.16 3.63 -9.22
N ARG A 363 -14.15 3.98 -8.44
CA ARG A 363 -14.40 4.76 -7.22
C ARG A 363 -14.86 6.16 -7.63
N ARG A 364 -15.90 6.67 -7.00
CA ARG A 364 -16.48 7.97 -7.32
C ARG A 364 -15.46 9.09 -7.16
N ASP A 365 -14.69 9.08 -6.09
CA ASP A 365 -13.72 10.14 -5.79
C ASP A 365 -12.57 10.17 -6.80
N ASP A 366 -12.13 8.98 -7.26
CA ASP A 366 -11.11 8.85 -8.30
C ASP A 366 -11.63 9.35 -9.67
N ALA A 367 -12.96 9.36 -9.87
CA ALA A 367 -13.63 9.92 -11.04
C ALA A 367 -13.84 11.45 -10.96
N SER A 368 -13.16 12.16 -10.05
CA SER A 368 -13.11 13.64 -10.01
C SER A 368 -14.49 14.30 -10.15
N PRO A 369 -15.46 14.00 -9.25
CA PRO A 369 -16.84 14.43 -9.42
C PRO A 369 -16.94 15.95 -9.47
N PHE A 370 -17.61 16.48 -10.49
CA PHE A 370 -17.79 17.92 -10.68
C PHE A 370 -19.28 18.23 -10.83
N LYS A 371 -19.78 19.21 -10.08
CA LYS A 371 -21.17 19.66 -10.17
C LYS A 371 -21.21 21.01 -10.88
N ASP A 372 -21.95 21.11 -11.97
CA ASP A 372 -22.08 22.36 -12.72
C ASP A 372 -23.13 23.31 -12.13
N ASP A 373 -23.23 24.51 -12.72
CA ASP A 373 -24.17 25.56 -12.29
C ASP A 373 -25.66 25.14 -12.44
N ALA A 374 -25.95 24.12 -13.27
CA ALA A 374 -27.29 23.55 -13.43
C ALA A 374 -27.57 22.42 -12.41
N GLY A 375 -26.59 22.09 -11.57
CA GLY A 375 -26.69 21.05 -10.56
C GLY A 375 -26.48 19.62 -11.09
N ILE A 376 -26.02 19.47 -12.33
CA ILE A 376 -25.71 18.17 -12.94
C ILE A 376 -24.33 17.73 -12.45
N THR A 377 -24.22 16.47 -12.02
CA THR A 377 -22.92 15.89 -11.66
C THR A 377 -22.28 15.23 -12.88
N TRP A 378 -20.99 15.48 -13.02
CA TRP A 378 -20.12 14.97 -14.08
C TRP A 378 -19.01 14.14 -13.45
N TYR A 379 -18.67 13.03 -14.09
CA TYR A 379 -17.67 12.09 -13.63
C TYR A 379 -16.60 11.89 -14.72
N LYS A 380 -15.34 12.10 -14.38
CA LYS A 380 -14.20 11.87 -15.27
C LYS A 380 -13.99 10.36 -15.41
N LEU A 381 -14.05 9.87 -16.65
CA LEU A 381 -13.82 8.46 -16.97
C LEU A 381 -12.33 8.20 -17.30
N ARG A 382 -11.73 9.12 -18.06
CA ARG A 382 -10.34 9.11 -18.53
C ARG A 382 -9.93 10.55 -18.89
N PRO A 383 -8.65 10.86 -19.19
CA PRO A 383 -8.24 12.23 -19.56
C PRO A 383 -9.17 12.85 -20.60
N HIS A 384 -9.62 14.09 -20.31
CA HIS A 384 -10.56 14.87 -21.13
C HIS A 384 -11.94 14.26 -21.42
N THR A 385 -12.24 13.03 -20.97
CA THR A 385 -13.49 12.31 -21.26
C THR A 385 -14.34 12.17 -20.00
N TRP A 386 -15.57 12.62 -20.07
CA TRP A 386 -16.49 12.72 -18.94
C TRP A 386 -17.82 12.04 -19.24
N MET A 387 -18.44 11.55 -18.17
CA MET A 387 -19.76 10.95 -18.13
C MET A 387 -20.70 11.88 -17.36
N LYS A 388 -21.92 12.01 -17.85
CA LYS A 388 -23.00 12.68 -17.13
C LYS A 388 -23.54 11.74 -16.04
N GLN A 389 -24.13 12.28 -14.96
CA GLN A 389 -24.69 11.47 -13.86
C GLN A 389 -25.64 10.33 -14.29
N ASP A 390 -26.39 10.50 -15.38
CA ASP A 390 -27.34 9.49 -15.87
C ASP A 390 -26.63 8.30 -16.54
N ALA A 391 -25.33 8.44 -16.85
CA ALA A 391 -24.52 7.41 -17.48
C ALA A 391 -23.87 6.44 -16.48
N VAL A 392 -24.14 6.61 -15.19
CA VAL A 392 -23.57 5.77 -14.12
C VAL A 392 -24.65 5.35 -13.14
N LYS A 393 -24.46 4.18 -12.53
CA LYS A 393 -25.21 3.74 -11.36
C LYS A 393 -24.29 3.84 -10.13
N GLU A 394 -24.73 4.58 -9.12
CA GLU A 394 -23.99 4.68 -7.87
C GLU A 394 -24.19 3.43 -7.00
N ILE A 395 -23.10 2.90 -6.44
CA ILE A 395 -23.06 1.73 -5.56
C ILE A 395 -22.30 2.11 -4.30
N ILE A 396 -22.88 1.88 -3.13
CA ILE A 396 -22.20 2.07 -1.85
C ILE A 396 -21.28 0.89 -1.55
N GLN A 397 -20.09 1.12 -0.97
CA GLN A 397 -19.12 0.07 -0.62
C GLN A 397 -19.69 -1.11 0.18
N HIS A 398 -20.77 -0.89 0.92
CA HIS A 398 -21.41 -1.90 1.77
C HIS A 398 -22.26 -2.90 0.98
N ASP A 399 -22.66 -2.58 -0.26
CA ASP A 399 -23.35 -3.50 -1.16
C ASP A 399 -22.32 -4.28 -1.99
N LEU A 400 -21.61 -5.18 -1.30
CA LEU A 400 -20.55 -5.99 -1.90
C LEU A 400 -21.07 -6.86 -3.05
N LYS A 401 -22.32 -7.31 -2.98
CA LYS A 401 -22.96 -8.05 -4.07
C LYS A 401 -23.12 -7.19 -5.32
N ALA A 402 -23.57 -5.94 -5.19
CA ALA A 402 -23.57 -5.00 -6.31
C ALA A 402 -22.16 -4.73 -6.84
N LEU A 403 -21.14 -4.74 -5.96
CA LEU A 403 -19.73 -4.75 -6.33
C LEU A 403 -19.20 -6.10 -6.83
N ARG A 404 -20.07 -7.06 -7.18
CA ARG A 404 -19.72 -8.36 -7.78
C ARG A 404 -18.99 -9.34 -6.87
N PHE A 405 -19.05 -9.14 -5.56
CA PHE A 405 -18.69 -10.21 -4.61
C PHE A 405 -19.75 -11.30 -4.63
N THR A 406 -19.34 -12.52 -4.98
CA THR A 406 -20.25 -13.62 -5.27
C THR A 406 -19.98 -14.79 -4.33
N PRO A 407 -20.94 -15.14 -3.44
CA PRO A 407 -20.80 -16.28 -2.57
C PRO A 407 -21.09 -17.58 -3.33
N LEU A 408 -20.18 -18.55 -3.24
CA LEU A 408 -20.31 -19.88 -3.81
C LEU A 408 -20.27 -20.91 -2.68
N GLN A 409 -21.41 -21.55 -2.40
CA GLN A 409 -21.52 -22.58 -1.37
C GLN A 409 -22.01 -23.90 -1.95
N GLN A 410 -21.44 -24.98 -1.43
CA GLN A 410 -21.89 -26.35 -1.60
C GLN A 410 -21.20 -27.27 -0.60
N GLU A 411 -21.61 -28.54 -0.59
CA GLU A 411 -20.92 -29.60 0.14
C GLU A 411 -19.57 -29.92 -0.55
N PRO A 412 -18.45 -29.76 0.15
CA PRO A 412 -17.14 -30.07 -0.40
C PRO A 412 -16.94 -31.57 -0.67
N ALA A 413 -15.99 -31.88 -1.55
CA ALA A 413 -15.57 -33.24 -1.81
C ALA A 413 -14.88 -33.81 -0.57
N LYS A 414 -15.23 -35.06 -0.23
CA LYS A 414 -14.57 -35.78 0.87
C LYS A 414 -13.12 -36.16 0.58
N ASP A 415 -12.63 -35.91 -0.63
CA ASP A 415 -11.28 -36.18 -1.11
C ASP A 415 -10.65 -34.87 -1.58
N PHE A 416 -9.60 -34.44 -0.88
CA PHE A 416 -8.95 -33.16 -1.15
C PHE A 416 -8.29 -33.10 -2.54
N GLN A 417 -7.90 -34.26 -3.09
CA GLN A 417 -7.34 -34.34 -4.44
C GLN A 417 -8.36 -33.95 -5.53
N GLN A 418 -9.65 -34.01 -5.22
CA GLN A 418 -10.77 -33.62 -6.10
C GLN A 418 -11.38 -32.25 -5.75
N SER A 419 -10.66 -31.40 -5.02
CA SER A 419 -11.14 -30.08 -4.61
C SER A 419 -11.50 -29.12 -5.76
N LEU A 420 -10.98 -29.34 -6.97
CA LEU A 420 -11.40 -28.66 -8.21
C LEU A 420 -12.48 -29.44 -9.01
N GLY A 421 -12.80 -30.67 -8.60
CA GLY A 421 -13.91 -31.49 -9.14
C GLY A 421 -15.26 -31.15 -8.50
N GLU A 422 -15.32 -30.01 -7.82
CA GLU A 422 -16.47 -29.56 -7.08
C GLU A 422 -17.33 -28.60 -7.91
N GLN A 423 -18.66 -28.73 -7.85
CA GLN A 423 -19.62 -27.82 -8.50
C GLN A 423 -19.36 -26.30 -8.35
N TRP A 424 -18.60 -25.85 -7.34
CA TRP A 424 -18.38 -24.42 -7.10
C TRP A 424 -17.62 -23.84 -8.28
N LEU A 425 -16.76 -24.65 -8.92
CA LEU A 425 -16.00 -24.28 -10.10
C LEU A 425 -16.90 -24.02 -11.31
N GLY A 426 -17.86 -24.91 -11.57
CA GLY A 426 -18.85 -24.72 -12.63
C GLY A 426 -19.69 -23.45 -12.41
N LYS A 427 -20.13 -23.21 -11.16
CA LYS A 427 -20.84 -21.98 -10.78
C LYS A 427 -19.98 -20.73 -10.93
N ALA A 428 -18.68 -20.81 -10.57
CA ALA A 428 -17.73 -19.72 -10.73
C ALA A 428 -17.59 -19.32 -12.20
N PHE A 429 -17.34 -20.28 -13.09
CA PHE A 429 -17.20 -20.00 -14.52
C PHE A 429 -18.51 -19.56 -15.17
N SER A 430 -19.65 -20.11 -14.76
CA SER A 430 -20.96 -19.61 -15.21
C SER A 430 -21.19 -18.17 -14.78
N PHE A 431 -20.84 -17.81 -13.54
CA PHE A 431 -20.92 -16.43 -13.06
C PHE A 431 -20.01 -15.49 -13.86
N ILE A 432 -18.74 -15.85 -14.05
CA ILE A 432 -17.78 -15.01 -14.79
C ILE A 432 -18.26 -14.81 -16.22
N GLY A 433 -18.66 -15.88 -16.92
CA GLY A 433 -19.17 -15.80 -18.29
C GLY A 433 -20.40 -14.87 -18.40
N GLY A 434 -21.31 -14.91 -17.41
CA GLY A 434 -22.48 -14.02 -17.39
C GLY A 434 -22.22 -12.60 -16.89
N ALA A 435 -21.09 -12.34 -16.21
CA ALA A 435 -20.75 -11.04 -15.64
C ALA A 435 -19.90 -10.17 -16.59
N ILE A 436 -19.23 -10.79 -17.57
CA ILE A 436 -18.52 -10.09 -18.64
C ILE A 436 -19.53 -9.44 -19.59
N HIS A 437 -19.25 -8.24 -20.06
CA HIS A 437 -20.09 -7.50 -20.99
C HIS A 437 -19.66 -7.77 -22.45
N PRO A 438 -20.26 -8.75 -23.16
CA PRO A 438 -19.81 -9.14 -24.50
C PRO A 438 -19.95 -8.03 -25.55
N GLU A 439 -20.82 -7.05 -25.31
CA GLU A 439 -21.06 -5.92 -26.20
C GLU A 439 -19.92 -4.89 -26.24
N ARG A 440 -18.95 -4.95 -25.30
CA ARG A 440 -17.86 -3.96 -25.22
C ARG A 440 -16.88 -4.04 -26.38
N ALA A 441 -16.48 -5.26 -26.72
CA ALA A 441 -15.43 -5.56 -27.69
C ALA A 441 -15.46 -7.04 -28.06
N LEU A 442 -14.86 -7.40 -29.20
CA LEU A 442 -14.70 -8.79 -29.63
C LEU A 442 -14.02 -9.65 -28.54
N GLU A 443 -12.98 -9.12 -27.88
CA GLU A 443 -12.30 -9.82 -26.78
C GLU A 443 -13.26 -10.15 -25.62
N SER A 444 -14.14 -9.22 -25.23
CA SER A 444 -15.11 -9.45 -24.17
C SER A 444 -16.15 -10.51 -24.57
N GLN A 445 -16.55 -10.54 -25.84
CA GLN A 445 -17.40 -11.61 -26.37
C GLN A 445 -16.71 -12.97 -26.28
N GLU A 446 -15.47 -13.07 -26.77
CA GLU A 446 -14.67 -14.30 -26.74
C GLU A 446 -14.47 -14.80 -25.30
N LEU A 447 -14.21 -13.91 -24.34
CA LEU A 447 -14.07 -14.27 -22.93
C LEU A 447 -15.39 -14.77 -22.32
N SER A 448 -16.49 -14.05 -22.56
CA SER A 448 -17.83 -14.48 -22.11
C SER A 448 -18.19 -15.88 -22.62
N GLU A 449 -17.94 -16.14 -23.91
CA GLU A 449 -18.17 -17.44 -24.55
C GLU A 449 -17.24 -18.52 -23.98
N TYR A 450 -15.95 -18.22 -23.81
CA TYR A 450 -14.95 -19.13 -23.23
C TYR A 450 -15.36 -19.62 -21.84
N TYR A 451 -15.69 -18.71 -20.92
CA TYR A 451 -16.11 -19.09 -19.56
C TYR A 451 -17.45 -19.85 -19.56
N SER A 452 -18.40 -19.42 -20.39
CA SER A 452 -19.69 -20.10 -20.55
C SER A 452 -19.54 -21.51 -21.12
N GLN A 453 -18.57 -21.73 -22.01
CA GLN A 453 -18.30 -23.04 -22.61
C GLN A 453 -17.61 -23.96 -21.60
N ILE A 454 -16.61 -23.46 -20.86
CA ILE A 454 -15.96 -24.25 -19.80
C ILE A 454 -16.98 -24.72 -18.77
N ALA A 455 -17.86 -23.83 -18.30
CA ALA A 455 -18.91 -24.19 -17.35
C ALA A 455 -19.82 -25.32 -17.86
N LYS A 456 -20.08 -25.39 -19.18
CA LYS A 456 -20.90 -26.45 -19.80
C LYS A 456 -20.16 -27.77 -19.94
N VAL A 457 -18.87 -27.75 -20.29
CA VAL A 457 -18.11 -28.99 -20.56
C VAL A 457 -17.56 -29.65 -19.30
N LEU A 458 -17.47 -28.92 -18.18
CA LEU A 458 -17.04 -29.48 -16.89
C LEU A 458 -18.08 -30.39 -16.24
N ASP A 459 -19.34 -30.27 -16.61
CA ASP A 459 -20.46 -31.13 -16.18
C ASP A 459 -21.22 -31.60 -17.44
N ALA A 460 -20.47 -32.18 -18.39
CA ALA A 460 -20.97 -32.52 -19.71
C ALA A 460 -22.06 -33.61 -19.65
N ASN A 461 -22.01 -34.47 -18.63
CA ASN A 461 -23.02 -35.49 -18.38
C ASN A 461 -24.28 -34.93 -17.68
N GLY A 462 -24.22 -33.69 -17.17
CA GLY A 462 -25.32 -33.00 -16.49
C GLY A 462 -25.74 -33.66 -15.19
N ASP A 463 -24.87 -34.44 -14.54
CA ASP A 463 -25.16 -35.12 -13.27
C ASP A 463 -24.95 -34.20 -12.06
N GLY A 464 -24.47 -32.98 -12.31
CA GLY A 464 -24.18 -32.00 -11.27
C GLY A 464 -22.90 -32.33 -10.53
N LYS A 465 -21.97 -33.09 -11.07
CA LYS A 465 -20.67 -33.37 -10.46
C LYS A 465 -19.60 -33.27 -11.54
N ILE A 466 -18.45 -32.74 -11.18
CA ILE A 466 -17.30 -32.74 -12.06
C ILE A 466 -16.51 -34.01 -11.72
N SER A 467 -16.66 -35.06 -12.53
CA SER A 467 -15.89 -36.28 -12.32
C SER A 467 -14.39 -36.03 -12.51
N SER A 468 -13.54 -36.89 -11.95
CA SER A 468 -12.09 -36.81 -12.19
C SER A 468 -11.75 -36.87 -13.69
N THR A 469 -12.50 -37.64 -14.47
CA THR A 469 -12.33 -37.76 -15.92
C THR A 469 -12.67 -36.44 -16.63
N GLU A 470 -13.78 -35.80 -16.29
CA GLU A 470 -14.17 -34.50 -16.86
C GLU A 470 -13.15 -33.42 -16.50
N LEU A 471 -12.71 -33.39 -15.23
CA LEU A 471 -11.70 -32.45 -14.78
C LEU A 471 -10.37 -32.66 -15.52
N ASP A 472 -9.92 -33.91 -15.68
CA ASP A 472 -8.65 -34.21 -16.34
C ASP A 472 -8.66 -33.84 -17.83
N LEU A 473 -9.79 -34.01 -18.52
CA LEU A 473 -9.96 -33.60 -19.93
C LEU A 473 -9.80 -32.08 -20.11
N TYR A 474 -10.26 -31.29 -19.14
CA TYR A 474 -10.29 -29.82 -19.23
C TYR A 474 -9.34 -29.11 -18.26
N ARG A 475 -8.46 -29.85 -17.58
CA ARG A 475 -7.61 -29.34 -16.49
C ARG A 475 -6.81 -28.11 -16.88
N SER A 476 -6.20 -28.12 -18.07
CA SER A 476 -5.45 -26.98 -18.59
C SER A 476 -6.32 -25.76 -18.80
N ALA A 477 -7.54 -25.93 -19.33
CA ALA A 477 -8.49 -24.83 -19.53
C ALA A 477 -9.00 -24.28 -18.20
N VAL A 478 -9.29 -25.15 -17.23
CA VAL A 478 -9.68 -24.74 -15.86
C VAL A 478 -8.58 -23.89 -15.22
N LEU A 479 -7.34 -24.37 -15.23
CA LEU A 479 -6.24 -23.66 -14.61
C LEU A 479 -5.94 -22.34 -15.33
N GLN A 480 -6.01 -22.30 -16.67
CA GLN A 480 -5.89 -21.05 -17.43
C GLN A 480 -7.03 -20.09 -17.11
N GLY A 481 -8.26 -20.58 -17.01
CA GLY A 481 -9.44 -19.78 -16.66
C GLY A 481 -9.38 -19.19 -15.25
N LEU A 482 -8.87 -19.92 -14.26
CA LEU A 482 -8.66 -19.42 -12.90
C LEU A 482 -7.45 -18.47 -12.78
N ARG A 483 -6.59 -18.41 -13.81
CA ARG A 483 -5.33 -17.64 -13.84
C ARG A 483 -5.31 -16.61 -14.97
N ASN A 484 -6.49 -16.28 -15.50
CA ASN A 484 -6.62 -15.36 -16.61
C ASN A 484 -6.16 -13.96 -16.18
N ARG A 485 -5.42 -13.27 -17.06
CA ARG A 485 -4.81 -11.96 -16.81
C ARG A 485 -5.60 -10.78 -17.37
N ASN A 486 -6.76 -11.03 -17.99
CA ASN A 486 -7.68 -9.97 -18.37
C ASN A 486 -8.18 -9.25 -17.09
N GLU A 487 -8.12 -7.92 -17.08
CA GLU A 487 -8.37 -7.10 -15.89
C GLU A 487 -9.74 -7.33 -15.26
N GLU A 488 -10.79 -7.42 -16.08
CA GLU A 488 -12.16 -7.64 -15.62
C GLU A 488 -12.32 -9.04 -15.03
N VAL A 489 -11.78 -10.06 -15.71
CA VAL A 489 -11.84 -11.44 -15.25
C VAL A 489 -11.08 -11.63 -13.96
N GLU A 490 -9.88 -11.06 -13.87
CA GLU A 490 -9.06 -11.04 -12.66
C GLU A 490 -9.83 -10.45 -11.47
N MET A 491 -10.49 -9.30 -11.66
CA MET A 491 -11.32 -8.69 -10.63
C MET A 491 -12.46 -9.63 -10.21
N LEU A 492 -13.17 -10.24 -11.17
CA LEU A 492 -14.27 -11.17 -10.87
C LEU A 492 -13.79 -12.40 -10.08
N LEU A 493 -12.65 -12.98 -10.46
CA LEU A 493 -12.04 -14.13 -9.75
C LEU A 493 -11.69 -13.78 -8.30
N ARG A 494 -11.09 -12.61 -8.05
CA ARG A 494 -10.75 -12.15 -6.70
C ARG A 494 -11.98 -11.84 -5.84
N ARG A 495 -13.14 -11.60 -6.46
CA ARG A 495 -14.41 -11.33 -5.78
C ARG A 495 -15.28 -12.57 -5.58
N LEU A 496 -14.82 -13.75 -5.98
CA LEU A 496 -15.44 -15.00 -5.57
C LEU A 496 -15.19 -15.23 -4.07
N ILE A 497 -16.24 -15.57 -3.33
CA ILE A 497 -16.19 -15.97 -1.92
C ILE A 497 -16.65 -17.41 -1.84
N VAL A 498 -15.73 -18.34 -1.67
CA VAL A 498 -16.04 -19.78 -1.79
C VAL A 498 -16.09 -20.38 -0.40
N LYS A 499 -17.16 -21.13 -0.10
CA LYS A 499 -17.21 -21.99 1.09
C LYS A 499 -16.54 -23.31 0.76
N HIS A 500 -15.37 -23.56 1.32
CA HIS A 500 -14.57 -24.75 1.02
C HIS A 500 -13.85 -25.25 2.27
N GLU A 501 -13.55 -26.55 2.30
CA GLU A 501 -12.72 -27.11 3.35
C GLU A 501 -11.34 -26.45 3.40
N SER A 502 -10.85 -26.14 4.60
CA SER A 502 -9.52 -25.55 4.76
C SER A 502 -8.42 -26.59 4.51
N GLU A 503 -7.31 -26.18 3.89
CA GLU A 503 -6.07 -26.96 3.76
C GLU A 503 -5.45 -27.33 5.13
N TRP A 504 -5.84 -26.60 6.17
CA TRP A 504 -5.25 -26.69 7.51
C TRP A 504 -6.06 -27.53 8.51
N TYR A 505 -7.11 -28.21 8.03
CA TYR A 505 -8.00 -29.07 8.81
C TYR A 505 -7.76 -30.56 8.54
N GLY A 506 -7.69 -31.34 9.61
CA GLY A 506 -7.57 -32.79 9.57
C GLY A 506 -6.12 -33.24 9.35
N LYS A 507 -5.62 -34.07 10.26
CA LYS A 507 -4.28 -34.68 10.17
C LYS A 507 -4.20 -35.68 9.02
N SER A 508 -3.01 -36.16 8.68
CA SER A 508 -2.74 -37.09 7.58
C SER A 508 -3.54 -38.40 7.64
N ALA A 509 -3.98 -38.81 8.83
CA ALA A 509 -4.87 -39.96 9.04
C ALA A 509 -6.34 -39.69 8.67
N HIS A 510 -6.73 -38.44 8.43
CA HIS A 510 -8.08 -38.08 8.01
C HIS A 510 -8.37 -38.65 6.62
N PRO A 511 -9.56 -39.25 6.37
CA PRO A 511 -9.87 -39.91 5.10
C PRO A 511 -9.66 -39.05 3.85
N ARG A 512 -9.80 -37.72 3.98
CA ARG A 512 -9.64 -36.75 2.88
C ARG A 512 -8.26 -36.74 2.22
N TRP A 513 -7.23 -37.17 2.94
CA TRP A 513 -5.86 -37.19 2.43
C TRP A 513 -5.50 -38.54 1.80
N GLN A 514 -6.35 -39.56 1.93
CA GLN A 514 -6.01 -40.93 1.58
C GLN A 514 -5.69 -41.10 0.09
N ALA A 515 -6.47 -40.48 -0.80
CA ALA A 515 -6.23 -40.57 -2.24
C ALA A 515 -4.95 -39.83 -2.67
N LEU A 516 -4.75 -38.60 -2.17
CA LEU A 516 -3.52 -37.82 -2.40
C LEU A 516 -2.30 -38.63 -1.98
N LEU A 517 -2.28 -39.16 -0.75
CA LEU A 517 -1.18 -39.96 -0.24
C LEU A 517 -0.98 -41.23 -1.08
N ALA A 518 -2.04 -41.96 -1.43
CA ALA A 518 -1.93 -43.16 -2.26
C ALA A 518 -1.35 -42.87 -3.67
N SER A 519 -1.48 -41.64 -4.18
CA SER A 519 -0.96 -41.22 -5.49
C SER A 519 0.55 -40.94 -5.52
N LEU A 520 1.19 -40.80 -4.35
CA LEU A 520 2.60 -40.43 -4.23
C LEU A 520 3.52 -41.66 -4.10
N PRO A 521 4.80 -41.58 -4.53
CA PRO A 521 5.81 -42.59 -4.19
C PRO A 521 6.06 -42.63 -2.68
N LYS A 522 6.68 -43.71 -2.18
CA LYS A 522 6.78 -44.00 -0.74
C LYS A 522 7.48 -42.89 0.06
N ASP A 523 8.59 -42.39 -0.45
CA ASP A 523 9.33 -41.24 0.08
C ASP A 523 8.47 -39.96 0.09
N GLY A 524 7.74 -39.69 -0.99
CA GLY A 524 6.77 -38.60 -1.08
C GLY A 524 5.62 -38.73 -0.08
N GLN A 525 5.10 -39.94 0.13
CA GLN A 525 4.06 -40.22 1.12
C GLN A 525 4.49 -39.89 2.53
N ASP A 526 5.69 -40.34 2.93
CA ASP A 526 6.17 -40.17 4.29
C ASP A 526 6.47 -38.68 4.59
N TYR A 527 7.03 -37.96 3.61
CA TYR A 527 7.20 -36.50 3.70
C TYR A 527 5.85 -35.75 3.80
N VAL A 528 4.93 -35.99 2.86
CA VAL A 528 3.65 -35.26 2.81
C VAL A 528 2.78 -35.56 4.03
N LYS A 529 2.77 -36.79 4.57
CA LYS A 529 2.06 -37.11 5.83
C LYS A 529 2.53 -36.23 6.97
N LYS A 530 3.85 -36.17 7.17
CA LYS A 530 4.43 -35.39 8.26
C LYS A 530 4.30 -33.89 8.01
N TRP A 531 4.35 -33.44 6.76
CA TRP A 531 4.03 -32.05 6.40
C TRP A 531 2.60 -31.70 6.79
N ILE A 532 1.59 -32.50 6.41
CA ILE A 532 0.18 -32.30 6.78
C ILE A 532 0.02 -32.27 8.31
N ASP A 533 0.57 -33.26 9.01
CA ASP A 533 0.45 -33.35 10.47
C ASP A 533 1.09 -32.17 11.20
N ASN A 534 2.21 -31.66 10.67
CA ASN A 534 2.89 -30.49 11.19
C ASN A 534 2.13 -29.20 10.90
N HIS A 535 1.41 -29.09 9.79
CA HIS A 535 0.69 -27.87 9.38
C HIS A 535 -0.75 -27.83 9.89
N GLU A 536 -1.29 -28.95 10.35
CA GLU A 536 -2.60 -29.00 10.98
C GLU A 536 -2.59 -28.19 12.29
N TRP A 537 -3.50 -27.22 12.35
CA TRP A 537 -3.73 -26.39 13.53
C TRP A 537 -5.22 -26.20 13.83
N MET A 538 -6.06 -26.29 12.81
CA MET A 538 -7.44 -25.82 12.87
C MET A 538 -8.32 -26.64 13.81
N SER A 539 -8.13 -27.96 13.88
CA SER A 539 -8.86 -28.83 14.82
C SER A 539 -8.52 -28.54 16.29
N GLN A 540 -7.42 -27.84 16.54
CA GLN A 540 -6.95 -27.49 17.89
C GLN A 540 -7.49 -26.13 18.34
N VAL A 541 -8.14 -25.35 17.47
CA VAL A 541 -8.68 -24.02 17.80
C VAL A 541 -10.21 -24.10 17.95
N PRO A 542 -10.78 -24.06 19.17
CA PRO A 542 -12.19 -24.34 19.44
C PRO A 542 -13.20 -23.52 18.60
N ALA A 543 -12.83 -22.29 18.24
CA ALA A 543 -13.68 -21.40 17.46
C ALA A 543 -13.88 -21.85 16.01
N LEU A 544 -12.99 -22.72 15.48
CA LEU A 544 -12.98 -23.22 14.10
C LEU A 544 -12.97 -24.76 14.02
N ALA A 545 -12.68 -25.45 15.12
CA ALA A 545 -12.48 -26.90 15.15
C ALA A 545 -13.69 -27.74 14.72
N LYS A 546 -14.89 -27.16 14.71
CA LYS A 546 -16.13 -27.84 14.27
C LYS A 546 -16.48 -27.57 12.81
N ASP A 547 -15.82 -26.59 12.19
CA ASP A 547 -16.18 -26.07 10.88
C ASP A 547 -15.16 -26.59 9.85
N GLU A 548 -15.38 -27.77 9.28
CA GLU A 548 -14.44 -28.32 8.28
C GLU A 548 -14.31 -27.39 7.06
N ALA A 549 -15.41 -26.71 6.71
CA ALA A 549 -15.52 -25.75 5.61
C ALA A 549 -15.78 -24.32 6.09
N LEU A 550 -14.95 -23.39 5.60
CA LEU A 550 -14.99 -21.97 5.90
C LEU A 550 -15.27 -21.16 4.62
N TRP A 551 -15.74 -19.93 4.79
CA TRP A 551 -15.76 -18.95 3.70
C TRP A 551 -14.38 -18.35 3.50
N HIS A 552 -13.86 -18.44 2.28
CA HIS A 552 -12.56 -17.91 1.90
C HIS A 552 -12.73 -16.63 1.08
N PHE A 553 -11.91 -15.63 1.36
CA PHE A 553 -11.90 -14.35 0.66
C PHE A 553 -10.50 -14.04 0.12
N HIS A 554 -10.42 -13.44 -1.06
CA HIS A 554 -9.13 -12.95 -1.55
C HIS A 554 -8.61 -11.86 -0.60
N PRO A 555 -7.45 -12.01 0.06
CA PRO A 555 -7.06 -11.14 1.17
C PRO A 555 -6.93 -9.65 0.83
N VAL A 556 -6.41 -9.31 -0.37
CA VAL A 556 -6.25 -7.90 -0.78
C VAL A 556 -7.57 -7.28 -1.24
N GLU A 557 -8.27 -7.92 -2.20
CA GLU A 557 -9.53 -7.43 -2.77
C GLU A 557 -10.64 -7.25 -1.72
N PHE A 558 -10.84 -8.24 -0.83
CA PHE A 558 -11.86 -8.12 0.21
C PHE A 558 -11.55 -7.00 1.19
N ILE A 559 -10.30 -6.89 1.63
CA ILE A 559 -9.91 -5.89 2.62
C ILE A 559 -9.96 -4.48 2.05
N ASP A 560 -9.61 -4.30 0.78
CA ASP A 560 -9.79 -3.03 0.08
C ASP A 560 -11.28 -2.62 0.01
N ALA A 561 -12.17 -3.57 -0.25
CA ALA A 561 -13.62 -3.31 -0.30
C ALA A 561 -14.23 -2.95 1.05
N VAL A 562 -13.74 -3.52 2.16
CA VAL A 562 -14.23 -3.20 3.52
C VAL A 562 -13.38 -2.15 4.25
N MET A 563 -12.34 -1.63 3.60
CA MET A 563 -11.47 -0.59 4.13
C MET A 563 -12.26 0.72 4.26
N GLN A 564 -12.32 1.25 5.47
CA GLN A 564 -12.71 2.65 5.64
C GLN A 564 -11.45 3.49 5.38
N LYS A 565 -11.35 4.06 4.16
CA LYS A 565 -10.38 5.13 3.93
C LYS A 565 -10.64 6.22 4.97
N ARG A 566 -9.59 6.67 5.65
CA ARG A 566 -9.69 7.88 6.48
C ARG A 566 -10.06 9.01 5.52
N THR A 567 -11.30 9.48 5.59
CA THR A 567 -11.64 10.79 5.04
C THR A 567 -10.69 11.79 5.69
N LYS A 568 -10.01 12.62 4.89
CA LYS A 568 -9.10 13.66 5.40
C LYS A 568 -9.95 14.80 6.01
N GLU A 569 -10.71 14.49 7.06
CA GLU A 569 -11.72 15.37 7.68
C GLU A 569 -11.16 16.70 8.19
N ILE A 570 -9.85 16.74 8.43
CA ILE A 570 -9.09 17.92 8.85
C ILE A 570 -7.92 18.14 7.88
N ILE A 571 -7.75 19.36 7.36
CA ILE A 571 -6.57 19.79 6.61
C ILE A 571 -5.81 20.87 7.40
N PHE A 572 -4.57 21.15 7.00
CA PHE A 572 -3.78 22.24 7.54
C PHE A 572 -4.36 23.61 7.12
N PRO A 573 -4.33 24.64 7.99
CA PRO A 573 -4.93 25.95 7.69
C PRO A 573 -4.18 26.77 6.63
N PHE A 574 -2.99 26.31 6.18
CA PHE A 574 -2.26 26.85 5.03
C PHE A 574 -2.13 25.80 3.93
N LYS A 575 -2.17 26.25 2.68
CA LYS A 575 -1.87 25.42 1.49
C LYS A 575 -0.38 25.17 1.29
N VAL A 576 0.47 25.89 2.01
CA VAL A 576 1.94 25.78 1.97
C VAL A 576 2.48 25.56 3.39
N LYS A 577 3.65 24.94 3.50
CA LYS A 577 4.29 24.75 4.80
C LYS A 577 4.63 26.11 5.42
N PRO A 578 4.41 26.32 6.73
CA PRO A 578 4.73 27.58 7.37
C PRO A 578 6.25 27.80 7.41
N ASN A 579 6.68 29.06 7.43
CA ASN A 579 8.10 29.43 7.44
C ASN A 579 8.82 28.99 8.72
N ASN A 580 8.08 28.77 9.82
CA ASN A 580 8.59 28.14 11.03
C ASN A 580 8.32 26.62 11.07
N ASP A 581 8.25 25.94 9.92
CA ASP A 581 8.29 24.48 9.85
C ASP A 581 9.71 23.93 10.13
N ILE A 582 9.85 22.62 10.37
CA ILE A 582 11.12 21.98 10.76
C ILE A 582 12.24 22.16 9.72
N LYS A 583 11.89 22.39 8.45
CA LYS A 583 12.81 22.72 7.34
C LYS A 583 12.72 24.18 6.87
N GLY A 584 11.87 25.00 7.49
CA GLY A 584 11.60 26.38 7.07
C GLY A 584 12.66 27.39 7.50
N LYS A 585 12.54 28.62 6.97
CA LYS A 585 13.42 29.79 7.24
C LYS A 585 13.60 30.03 8.75
N TRP A 586 12.52 29.88 9.52
CA TRP A 586 12.48 30.16 10.96
C TRP A 586 12.30 28.90 11.79
N LYS A 587 12.92 27.77 11.39
CA LYS A 587 12.86 26.47 12.09
C LYS A 587 13.20 26.51 13.59
N SER A 588 13.99 27.49 14.05
CA SER A 588 14.27 27.68 15.48
C SER A 588 13.03 28.07 16.31
N TYR A 589 11.96 28.51 15.63
CA TYR A 589 10.66 28.84 16.20
C TYR A 589 9.60 27.79 15.82
N TYR A 590 10.00 26.51 15.74
CA TYR A 590 9.17 25.43 15.21
C TYR A 590 7.78 25.37 15.87
N TRP A 591 6.72 25.53 15.06
CA TRP A 591 5.34 25.56 15.54
C TRP A 591 4.94 24.28 16.28
N GLY A 592 5.47 23.13 15.84
CA GLY A 592 5.23 21.80 16.43
C GLY A 592 6.17 21.44 17.58
N ALA A 593 6.96 22.38 18.11
CA ALA A 593 7.94 22.07 19.15
C ALA A 593 7.28 21.63 20.48
N SER A 594 8.02 20.78 21.21
CA SER A 594 7.64 20.34 22.56
C SER A 594 7.45 21.54 23.49
N LEU A 595 6.54 21.42 24.47
CA LEU A 595 6.35 22.40 25.54
C LEU A 595 7.62 22.59 26.42
N THR A 596 8.63 21.74 26.27
CA THR A 596 9.93 21.87 26.93
C THR A 596 10.97 22.62 26.10
N ASP A 597 10.68 22.99 24.86
CA ASP A 597 11.63 23.66 23.94
C ASP A 597 11.76 25.16 24.22
N ASN A 598 12.92 25.59 24.70
CA ASN A 598 13.18 26.99 25.05
C ASN A 598 13.40 27.91 23.84
N ASN A 599 13.73 27.37 22.66
CA ASN A 599 14.02 28.16 21.45
C ASN A 599 12.73 28.62 20.76
N ALA A 600 11.70 27.78 20.74
CA ALA A 600 10.40 28.09 20.13
C ALA A 600 9.40 28.75 21.09
N SER A 601 9.87 29.36 22.18
CA SER A 601 9.03 29.89 23.28
C SER A 601 7.97 30.91 22.87
N GLN A 602 8.10 31.52 21.70
CA GLN A 602 7.15 32.49 21.19
C GLN A 602 5.96 31.86 20.44
N ALA A 603 6.20 30.80 19.66
CA ALA A 603 5.19 30.23 18.77
C ALA A 603 4.34 29.13 19.41
N ILE A 604 4.71 28.65 20.60
CA ILE A 604 4.09 27.47 21.22
C ILE A 604 3.10 27.83 22.33
N PHE A 605 2.07 26.99 22.44
CA PHE A 605 0.99 27.11 23.41
C PHE A 605 1.49 27.06 24.87
N GLY A 606 0.82 27.77 25.77
CA GLY A 606 1.09 27.68 27.21
C GLY A 606 2.39 28.34 27.69
N ARG A 607 3.11 29.07 26.82
CA ARG A 607 4.31 29.83 27.20
C ARG A 607 3.98 31.11 27.96
N ASN A 608 4.83 31.46 28.92
CA ASN A 608 4.70 32.69 29.67
C ASN A 608 4.98 33.89 28.78
N ARG A 609 4.10 34.88 28.81
CA ARG A 609 4.28 36.20 28.21
C ARG A 609 4.13 37.27 29.29
N SER A 610 4.61 38.48 29.01
CA SER A 610 4.51 39.62 29.94
C SER A 610 5.05 39.28 31.33
N ASN A 611 6.29 38.76 31.40
CA ASN A 611 6.95 38.33 32.64
C ASN A 611 6.18 37.29 33.47
N GLY A 612 5.37 36.45 32.82
CA GLY A 612 4.58 35.40 33.49
C GLY A 612 3.15 35.81 33.84
N ALA A 613 2.76 37.07 33.57
CA ALA A 613 1.40 37.55 33.83
C ALA A 613 0.33 36.94 32.92
N ARG A 614 0.71 36.35 31.77
CA ARG A 614 -0.22 35.64 30.88
C ARG A 614 0.41 34.43 30.21
N LYS A 615 -0.43 33.50 29.76
CA LYS A 615 -0.04 32.33 28.97
C LYS A 615 -0.38 32.54 27.49
N HIS A 616 0.42 31.98 26.58
CA HIS A 616 0.14 31.98 25.16
C HIS A 616 -1.03 31.02 24.83
N ALA A 617 -2.01 31.50 24.06
CA ALA A 617 -3.29 30.82 23.82
C ALA A 617 -3.32 29.94 22.56
N ALA A 618 -2.33 30.09 21.67
CA ALA A 618 -2.32 29.47 20.36
C ALA A 618 -1.02 28.73 20.05
N ARG A 619 -1.01 28.11 18.88
CA ARG A 619 0.19 27.80 18.11
C ARG A 619 0.29 28.82 16.98
N ASP A 620 1.41 29.53 16.86
CA ASP A 620 1.61 30.53 15.81
C ASP A 620 2.28 29.89 14.58
N LEU A 621 1.64 30.06 13.42
CA LEU A 621 2.16 29.59 12.13
C LEU A 621 2.70 30.78 11.35
N TYR A 622 4.01 30.87 11.18
CA TYR A 622 4.63 32.00 10.49
C TYR A 622 4.56 31.80 8.98
N SER A 623 4.35 32.88 8.22
CA SER A 623 4.10 32.82 6.78
C SER A 623 4.81 33.93 6.02
N GLU A 624 4.78 33.83 4.69
CA GLU A 624 5.00 34.97 3.81
C GLU A 624 3.83 35.97 3.91
N PRO A 625 4.02 37.24 3.51
CA PRO A 625 2.94 38.21 3.45
C PRO A 625 1.73 37.71 2.65
N ASN A 626 0.52 38.00 3.12
CA ASN A 626 -0.73 37.71 2.40
C ASN A 626 -0.96 36.21 2.09
N THR A 627 -0.44 35.30 2.91
CA THR A 627 -0.64 33.85 2.74
C THR A 627 -2.11 33.49 2.96
N GLU A 628 -2.68 32.68 2.06
CA GLU A 628 -4.08 32.23 2.17
C GLU A 628 -4.31 31.35 3.40
N ILE A 629 -5.38 31.65 4.12
CA ILE A 629 -5.90 30.86 5.25
C ILE A 629 -7.14 30.13 4.77
N VAL A 630 -7.20 28.81 5.02
CA VAL A 630 -8.33 27.97 4.63
C VAL A 630 -9.10 27.42 5.84
N ALA A 631 -10.39 27.15 5.65
CA ALA A 631 -11.19 26.39 6.61
C ALA A 631 -10.63 24.96 6.72
N ILE A 632 -10.34 24.50 7.94
CA ILE A 632 -9.66 23.20 8.13
C ILE A 632 -10.61 22.01 7.98
N SER A 633 -11.91 22.27 8.02
CA SER A 633 -12.99 21.30 7.85
C SER A 633 -14.27 22.06 7.45
N ASN A 634 -15.33 21.33 7.14
CA ASN A 634 -16.65 21.92 6.93
C ASN A 634 -17.11 22.63 8.21
N GLY A 635 -17.82 23.75 8.08
CA GLY A 635 -18.23 24.51 9.25
C GLY A 635 -19.15 25.69 8.96
N ILE A 636 -19.50 26.42 10.02
CA ILE A 636 -20.33 27.62 9.98
C ILE A 636 -19.57 28.75 10.67
N VAL A 637 -19.43 29.88 9.99
CA VAL A 637 -18.75 31.07 10.53
C VAL A 637 -19.59 31.66 11.66
N LYS A 638 -19.01 31.82 12.85
CA LYS A 638 -19.73 32.30 14.06
C LYS A 638 -19.42 33.72 14.43
N SER A 639 -18.19 34.19 14.18
CA SER A 639 -17.83 35.56 14.51
C SER A 639 -16.70 36.06 13.63
N ILE A 640 -16.77 37.34 13.28
CA ILE A 640 -15.70 38.09 12.61
C ILE A 640 -15.56 39.39 13.40
N THR A 641 -14.39 39.63 14.02
CA THR A 641 -14.19 40.78 14.93
C THR A 641 -12.76 41.30 14.88
N HIS A 642 -12.58 42.56 15.30
CA HIS A 642 -11.26 43.15 15.50
C HIS A 642 -10.45 42.34 16.53
N TYR A 643 -9.16 42.19 16.28
CA TYR A 643 -8.23 41.40 17.10
C TYR A 643 -7.06 42.26 17.59
N TYR A 644 -5.83 41.76 17.51
CA TYR A 644 -4.65 42.39 18.08
C TYR A 644 -3.89 43.19 17.01
N TYR A 645 -3.32 44.34 17.38
CA TYR A 645 -2.42 45.12 16.49
C TYR A 645 -2.94 45.33 15.05
N SER A 646 -4.16 45.86 14.95
CA SER A 646 -4.83 46.21 13.69
C SER A 646 -5.25 45.03 12.79
N THR A 647 -5.15 43.78 13.27
CA THR A 647 -5.66 42.59 12.59
C THR A 647 -7.04 42.19 13.09
N TRP A 648 -7.63 41.18 12.45
CA TRP A 648 -8.95 40.64 12.78
C TRP A 648 -8.86 39.15 13.12
N GLN A 649 -9.97 38.58 13.60
CA GLN A 649 -10.14 37.15 13.82
C GLN A 649 -11.43 36.62 13.19
N ILE A 650 -11.40 35.36 12.77
CA ILE A 650 -12.56 34.60 12.31
C ILE A 650 -12.71 33.37 13.21
N THR A 651 -13.89 33.16 13.79
CA THR A 651 -14.21 31.92 14.52
C THR A 651 -15.20 31.10 13.73
N ILE A 652 -14.87 29.84 13.48
CA ILE A 652 -15.68 28.88 12.71
C ILE A 652 -16.01 27.69 13.61
N GLN A 653 -17.28 27.32 13.65
CA GLN A 653 -17.74 26.06 14.25
C GLN A 653 -17.60 24.97 13.18
N HIS A 654 -16.81 23.94 13.45
CA HIS A 654 -16.62 22.82 12.54
C HIS A 654 -17.37 21.58 13.01
N THR A 655 -17.84 20.82 12.02
CA THR A 655 -18.41 19.50 12.20
C THR A 655 -17.83 18.60 11.11
N THR A 656 -17.13 17.54 11.50
CA THR A 656 -16.53 16.57 10.60
C THR A 656 -17.52 15.44 10.28
N GLY A 657 -17.29 14.73 9.18
CA GLY A 657 -18.08 13.54 8.79
C GLY A 657 -18.01 12.40 9.81
N ASP A 658 -16.93 12.35 10.60
CA ASP A 658 -16.73 11.41 11.72
C ASP A 658 -17.39 11.84 13.04
N GLY A 659 -18.12 12.97 13.07
CA GLY A 659 -18.91 13.42 14.22
C GLY A 659 -18.17 14.23 15.27
N ARG A 660 -16.93 14.67 15.01
CA ARG A 660 -16.24 15.65 15.88
C ARG A 660 -16.88 17.02 15.72
N HIS A 661 -17.00 17.71 16.85
CA HIS A 661 -17.51 19.07 16.93
C HIS A 661 -16.52 19.93 17.69
N PHE A 662 -16.11 21.06 17.10
CA PHE A 662 -15.14 21.96 17.71
C PHE A 662 -15.21 23.35 17.09
N TYR A 663 -14.53 24.32 17.70
CA TYR A 663 -14.36 25.66 17.16
C TYR A 663 -12.88 25.93 16.92
N ILE A 664 -12.60 26.56 15.78
CA ILE A 664 -11.29 27.14 15.47
C ILE A 664 -11.43 28.64 15.40
N ARG A 665 -10.47 29.33 16.01
CA ARG A 665 -10.27 30.75 15.80
C ARG A 665 -9.00 30.96 14.99
N TYR A 666 -9.19 31.59 13.84
CA TYR A 666 -8.16 32.06 12.93
C TYR A 666 -7.89 33.53 13.25
N GLY A 667 -6.85 33.80 14.06
CA GLY A 667 -6.45 35.14 14.47
C GLY A 667 -5.34 35.73 13.58
N GLU A 668 -5.12 37.04 13.71
CA GLU A 668 -4.15 37.80 12.92
C GLU A 668 -4.44 37.84 11.41
N VAL A 669 -5.72 37.92 11.04
CA VAL A 669 -6.14 38.00 9.64
C VAL A 669 -6.19 39.45 9.14
N ASP A 670 -5.89 39.66 7.85
CA ASP A 670 -6.09 40.97 7.21
C ASP A 670 -7.60 41.24 7.03
N PRO A 671 -8.17 42.28 7.67
CA PRO A 671 -9.59 42.59 7.53
C PRO A 671 -10.06 42.81 6.09
N ARG A 672 -9.19 43.31 5.21
CA ARG A 672 -9.54 43.58 3.81
C ARG A 672 -9.58 42.32 2.95
N SER A 673 -9.03 41.21 3.47
CA SER A 673 -8.93 39.94 2.76
C SER A 673 -10.02 38.92 3.11
N ILE A 674 -10.88 39.23 4.10
CA ILE A 674 -11.91 38.31 4.58
C ILE A 674 -12.94 38.06 3.46
N LYS A 675 -13.13 36.78 3.11
CA LYS A 675 -14.05 36.35 2.03
C LYS A 675 -15.38 35.79 2.53
N VAL A 676 -15.55 35.66 3.85
CA VAL A 676 -16.70 35.00 4.48
C VAL A 676 -17.52 35.96 5.34
N SER A 677 -18.76 35.60 5.65
CA SER A 677 -19.67 36.38 6.49
C SER A 677 -20.17 35.56 7.68
N VAL A 678 -20.55 36.22 8.78
CA VAL A 678 -21.12 35.52 9.94
C VAL A 678 -22.42 34.80 9.53
N GLY A 679 -22.54 33.53 9.91
CA GLY A 679 -23.68 32.68 9.61
C GLY A 679 -23.54 31.84 8.32
N THR A 680 -22.54 32.11 7.48
CA THR A 680 -22.35 31.32 6.25
C THR A 680 -21.66 29.99 6.53
N SER A 681 -22.05 28.96 5.78
CA SER A 681 -21.32 27.70 5.72
C SER A 681 -20.01 27.88 4.94
N VAL A 682 -18.98 27.16 5.35
CA VAL A 682 -17.72 26.99 4.63
C VAL A 682 -17.45 25.50 4.46
N SER A 683 -16.87 25.14 3.32
CA SER A 683 -16.36 23.80 3.07
C SER A 683 -14.88 23.73 3.46
N GLN A 684 -14.42 22.53 3.79
CA GLN A 684 -12.99 22.25 3.97
C GLN A 684 -12.19 22.74 2.74
N GLY A 685 -11.13 23.52 2.96
CA GLY A 685 -10.28 24.06 1.88
C GLY A 685 -10.69 25.43 1.36
N ASP A 686 -11.89 25.91 1.69
CA ASP A 686 -12.33 27.26 1.30
C ASP A 686 -11.39 28.32 1.87
N VAL A 687 -10.97 29.27 1.04
CA VAL A 687 -10.15 30.41 1.46
C VAL A 687 -11.01 31.38 2.27
N VAL A 688 -10.72 31.52 3.56
CA VAL A 688 -11.50 32.38 4.48
C VAL A 688 -10.93 33.79 4.59
N ALA A 689 -9.60 33.93 4.52
CA ALA A 689 -8.88 35.20 4.59
C ALA A 689 -7.41 35.02 4.18
N LYS A 690 -6.60 36.07 4.35
CA LYS A 690 -5.13 36.05 4.26
C LYS A 690 -4.51 36.52 5.57
N THR A 691 -3.26 36.13 5.82
CA THR A 691 -2.49 36.59 7.00
C THR A 691 -2.30 38.10 6.99
N GLY A 692 -2.58 38.75 8.12
CA GLY A 692 -2.52 40.19 8.30
C GLY A 692 -1.17 40.68 8.83
N LEU A 693 -0.85 41.93 8.52
CA LEU A 693 0.31 42.61 9.08
C LEU A 693 -0.06 43.20 10.44
N MET A 694 0.59 42.70 11.51
CA MET A 694 0.41 43.25 12.85
C MET A 694 1.16 44.57 13.02
N ILE A 695 0.42 45.65 13.24
CA ILE A 695 0.97 46.98 13.56
C ILE A 695 0.32 47.49 14.84
N ASN A 696 1.15 47.80 15.84
CA ASN A 696 0.65 48.43 17.05
C ASN A 696 0.11 49.83 16.70
N PRO A 697 -1.20 50.10 16.91
CA PRO A 697 -1.79 51.37 16.51
C PRO A 697 -1.25 52.57 17.30
N ALA A 698 -0.70 52.34 18.50
CA ALA A 698 -0.13 53.41 19.34
C ALA A 698 1.30 53.78 18.92
N THR A 699 2.07 52.85 18.36
CA THR A 699 3.49 53.09 18.02
C THR A 699 3.77 53.07 16.52
N GLY A 700 2.86 52.56 15.69
CA GLY A 700 3.06 52.36 14.26
C GLY A 700 4.08 51.27 13.91
N HIS A 701 4.58 50.52 14.89
CA HIS A 701 5.64 49.52 14.71
C HIS A 701 5.12 48.08 14.84
N HIS A 702 5.80 47.17 14.13
CA HIS A 702 5.60 45.72 14.23
C HIS A 702 6.11 45.19 15.60
N PRO A 703 5.48 44.15 16.20
CA PRO A 703 5.81 43.60 17.53
C PRO A 703 7.22 43.01 17.71
N ASN A 704 8.10 43.07 16.71
CA ASN A 704 9.45 42.49 16.73
C ASN A 704 9.49 41.02 17.22
N ILE A 705 8.60 40.18 16.67
CA ILE A 705 8.46 38.75 17.03
C ILE A 705 9.79 38.01 16.86
N ILE A 706 10.41 38.21 15.69
CA ILE A 706 11.77 37.78 15.37
C ILE A 706 12.60 39.04 15.24
N PRO A 707 13.71 39.17 16.01
CA PRO A 707 14.56 40.36 15.95
C PRO A 707 14.99 40.70 14.52
N GLY A 708 14.62 41.90 14.06
CA GLY A 708 15.03 42.43 12.76
C GLY A 708 14.20 41.94 11.56
N GLU A 709 13.17 41.13 11.77
CA GLU A 709 12.32 40.60 10.71
C GLU A 709 10.87 41.10 10.86
N THR A 710 10.21 41.36 9.74
CA THR A 710 8.74 41.57 9.70
C THR A 710 8.08 40.22 9.45
N VAL A 711 7.25 39.76 10.39
CA VAL A 711 6.70 38.40 10.38
C VAL A 711 5.19 38.46 10.22
N TYR A 712 4.67 37.79 9.19
CA TYR A 712 3.24 37.49 9.07
C TYR A 712 2.97 36.15 9.73
N MET A 713 1.79 36.00 10.36
CA MET A 713 1.44 34.76 11.02
C MET A 713 -0.06 34.52 11.06
N LEU A 714 -0.43 33.27 11.29
CA LEU A 714 -1.76 32.86 11.74
C LEU A 714 -1.67 32.48 13.21
N HIS A 715 -2.48 33.15 14.04
CA HIS A 715 -2.66 32.79 15.45
C HIS A 715 -3.80 31.77 15.56
N PHE A 716 -3.48 30.50 15.79
CA PHE A 716 -4.44 29.40 15.68
C PHE A 716 -4.85 28.89 17.07
N GLU A 717 -6.12 29.08 17.46
CA GLU A 717 -6.67 28.60 18.74
C GLU A 717 -7.71 27.47 18.52
N TYR A 718 -7.72 26.49 19.42
CA TYR A 718 -8.59 25.30 19.35
C TYR A 718 -9.48 25.14 20.59
N TYR A 719 -10.78 24.94 20.36
CA TYR A 719 -11.79 24.74 21.40
C TYR A 719 -12.63 23.49 21.10
N PRO A 720 -12.51 22.39 21.88
CA PRO A 720 -13.26 21.14 21.67
C PRO A 720 -14.76 21.20 22.07
N GLY A 721 -15.32 22.38 22.37
CA GLY A 721 -16.60 22.56 23.07
C GLY A 721 -17.90 22.22 22.29
N GLN A 722 -19.03 22.15 23.02
CA GLN A 722 -20.39 21.91 22.51
C GLN A 722 -21.12 23.20 22.07
N GLU A 723 -22.22 23.06 21.31
CA GLU A 723 -23.02 24.15 20.71
C GLU A 723 -23.44 25.29 21.66
N LYS A 724 -23.56 25.02 22.96
CA LYS A 724 -24.14 25.95 23.96
C LYS A 724 -23.19 27.04 24.47
N THR A 725 -21.89 26.98 24.15
CA THR A 725 -20.89 27.95 24.65
C THR A 725 -19.85 28.30 23.58
N PRO A 726 -20.19 29.09 22.55
CA PRO A 726 -19.21 29.55 21.57
C PRO A 726 -18.05 30.32 22.25
N PRO A 727 -16.84 30.38 21.65
CA PRO A 727 -15.75 31.21 22.16
C PRO A 727 -16.22 32.67 22.28
N PRO A 728 -16.07 33.35 23.44
CA PRO A 728 -16.50 34.74 23.57
C PRO A 728 -15.71 35.64 22.64
N ASN A 729 -16.38 36.63 22.05
CA ASN A 729 -15.72 37.79 21.44
C ASN A 729 -14.95 38.55 22.54
N ASN A 730 -13.75 39.05 22.22
CA ASN A 730 -12.86 39.74 23.17
C ASN A 730 -13.63 40.74 24.07
N VAL A 731 -13.91 40.35 25.31
CA VAL A 731 -14.60 41.21 26.28
C VAL A 731 -13.60 42.18 26.91
N GLN A 732 -14.01 43.43 27.08
CA GLN A 732 -13.20 44.57 27.54
C GLN A 732 -12.66 44.49 28.99
N ASN A 733 -12.82 43.37 29.72
CA ASN A 733 -12.32 43.26 31.10
C ASN A 733 -10.88 42.72 31.15
N PRO A 734 -9.89 43.52 31.60
CA PRO A 734 -8.54 43.04 31.85
C PRO A 734 -8.40 42.34 33.22
N PRO A 735 -7.54 41.31 33.37
CA PRO A 735 -7.07 40.49 32.26
C PRO A 735 -6.88 38.98 32.58
N PHE A 736 -7.00 38.16 31.54
CA PHE A 736 -6.40 36.81 31.43
C PHE A 736 -7.00 35.64 32.25
N GLN A 737 -8.32 35.52 32.36
CA GLN A 737 -8.89 34.21 32.70
C GLN A 737 -8.89 33.31 31.44
N ARG A 738 -7.85 32.50 31.32
CA ARG A 738 -7.79 31.40 30.34
C ARG A 738 -9.01 30.51 30.57
N ARG A 739 -9.86 30.35 29.56
CA ARG A 739 -11.00 29.41 29.66
C ARG A 739 -10.47 28.00 29.87
N GLN A 740 -11.19 27.21 30.67
CA GLN A 740 -10.83 25.81 30.94
C GLN A 740 -10.91 24.93 29.68
N ASP A 741 -11.68 25.34 28.67
CA ASP A 741 -11.87 24.62 27.41
C ASP A 741 -10.99 25.11 26.25
N LEU A 742 -9.93 25.90 26.51
CA LEU A 742 -8.91 26.20 25.50
C LEU A 742 -7.79 25.15 25.55
N TYR A 743 -7.63 24.40 24.45
CA TYR A 743 -6.70 23.27 24.34
C TYR A 743 -5.53 23.59 23.42
N ASP A 744 -4.42 22.85 23.57
CA ASP A 744 -3.28 22.97 22.67
C ASP A 744 -3.68 22.50 21.27
N PRO A 745 -3.59 23.34 20.23
CA PRO A 745 -3.95 22.93 18.86
C PRO A 745 -3.01 21.92 18.22
N LEU A 746 -1.94 21.49 18.90
CA LEU A 746 -0.90 20.64 18.31
C LEU A 746 -1.46 19.38 17.62
N GLU A 747 -2.36 18.64 18.25
CA GLU A 747 -2.86 17.38 17.71
C GLU A 747 -3.66 17.60 16.41
N ILE A 748 -4.58 18.56 16.40
CA ILE A 748 -5.41 18.88 15.22
C ILE A 748 -4.58 19.50 14.10
N LEU A 749 -3.56 20.31 14.44
CA LEU A 749 -2.61 20.83 13.45
C LEU A 749 -1.70 19.73 12.89
N GLN A 750 -1.28 18.75 13.68
CA GLN A 750 -0.50 17.61 13.19
C GLN A 750 -1.34 16.68 12.32
N GLU A 751 -2.61 16.46 12.66
CA GLU A 751 -3.57 15.76 11.79
C GLU A 751 -3.73 16.48 10.46
N GLY A 752 -4.04 17.78 10.48
CA GLY A 752 -4.15 18.59 9.29
C GLY A 752 -2.86 18.64 8.47
N TYR A 753 -1.70 18.78 9.14
CA TYR A 753 -0.39 18.80 8.49
C TYR A 753 -0.12 17.49 7.75
N ARG A 754 -0.40 16.34 8.39
CA ARG A 754 -0.30 15.04 7.73
C ARG A 754 -1.27 14.93 6.57
N ASN A 755 -2.53 15.31 6.76
CA ASN A 755 -3.54 15.21 5.71
C ASN A 755 -3.26 16.11 4.50
N THR A 756 -2.65 17.29 4.71
CA THR A 756 -2.30 18.26 3.66
C THR A 756 -0.94 18.02 3.01
N PHE A 757 0.07 17.62 3.79
CA PHE A 757 1.46 17.53 3.30
C PHE A 757 2.03 16.11 3.32
N ASP A 758 1.43 15.18 4.08
CA ASP A 758 1.84 13.79 4.21
C ASP A 758 0.73 12.84 3.70
N ASN A 759 0.35 12.90 2.42
CA ASN A 759 -0.11 11.70 1.70
C ASN A 759 -0.34 11.97 0.22
N ALA A 760 0.28 11.10 -0.58
CA ALA A 760 0.02 10.77 -1.99
C ALA A 760 -0.07 11.96 -2.94
N LYS A 761 0.91 12.05 -3.86
CA LYS A 761 0.83 12.88 -5.06
C LYS A 761 -0.54 12.70 -5.74
N GLU A 762 -1.45 13.66 -5.55
CA GLU A 762 -2.60 13.83 -6.43
C GLU A 762 -2.10 14.31 -7.80
N SER A 763 -2.12 13.37 -8.74
CA SER A 763 -2.46 13.49 -10.16
C SER A 763 -2.32 14.85 -10.87
N VAL A 764 -1.16 15.48 -10.77
CA VAL A 764 -0.38 15.69 -11.98
C VAL A 764 0.76 14.72 -11.80
N SER A 765 0.84 13.63 -12.60
CA SER A 765 2.07 12.83 -12.55
C SER A 765 3.21 13.81 -12.73
N ASP A 766 4.22 13.78 -11.86
CA ASP A 766 5.48 14.40 -12.24
C ASP A 766 6.14 13.49 -13.28
N ARG A 767 6.96 14.07 -14.15
CA ARG A 767 7.77 13.30 -15.07
C ARG A 767 8.66 12.38 -14.22
N ILE A 768 8.76 11.13 -14.62
CA ILE A 768 9.52 10.08 -13.93
C ILE A 768 10.86 9.92 -14.65
N ALA A 769 11.92 9.65 -13.88
CA ALA A 769 13.20 9.33 -14.46
C ALA A 769 13.08 8.15 -15.44
N ILE A 770 13.56 8.33 -16.66
CA ILE A 770 13.34 7.36 -17.75
C ILE A 770 13.85 5.94 -17.43
N LYS A 771 14.85 5.82 -16.56
CA LYS A 771 15.34 4.53 -16.06
C LYS A 771 14.26 3.71 -15.35
N ASP A 772 13.31 4.39 -14.69
CA ASP A 772 12.26 3.80 -13.86
C ASP A 772 10.95 3.56 -14.64
N LEU A 773 10.88 4.00 -15.91
CA LEU A 773 9.74 3.77 -16.80
C LEU A 773 9.81 2.42 -17.50
N MET A 774 8.66 1.79 -17.74
CA MET A 774 8.51 0.58 -18.54
C MET A 774 7.37 0.80 -19.54
N LEU A 775 7.35 0.07 -20.66
CA LEU A 775 6.23 0.18 -21.61
C LEU A 775 4.94 -0.32 -20.95
N SER A 776 3.91 0.53 -20.88
CA SER A 776 2.63 0.20 -20.24
C SER A 776 1.82 -0.84 -21.02
N VAL A 777 0.78 -1.39 -20.40
CA VAL A 777 -0.15 -2.32 -21.07
C VAL A 777 -0.90 -1.61 -22.20
N GLU A 778 -1.31 -0.38 -21.96
CA GLU A 778 -1.98 0.49 -22.93
C GLU A 778 -1.06 0.85 -24.09
N GLY A 779 0.23 1.11 -23.82
CA GLY A 779 1.25 1.35 -24.83
C GLY A 779 1.49 0.10 -25.70
N LYS A 780 1.54 -1.09 -25.09
CA LYS A 780 1.61 -2.35 -25.84
C LYS A 780 0.41 -2.54 -26.74
N ARG A 781 -0.81 -2.28 -26.24
CA ARG A 781 -2.04 -2.37 -27.04
C ARG A 781 -2.01 -1.39 -28.20
N PHE A 782 -1.69 -0.13 -27.94
CA PHE A 782 -1.59 0.91 -28.96
C PHE A 782 -0.65 0.53 -30.09
N ILE A 783 0.54 -0.02 -29.77
CA ILE A 783 1.47 -0.49 -30.81
C ILE A 783 0.88 -1.64 -31.62
N LYS A 784 0.30 -2.65 -30.95
CA LYS A 784 -0.28 -3.83 -31.64
C LYS A 784 -1.41 -3.45 -32.57
N ASP A 785 -2.25 -2.49 -32.18
CA ASP A 785 -3.35 -2.00 -33.01
C ASP A 785 -2.83 -1.41 -34.33
N TRP A 786 -1.67 -0.74 -34.32
CA TRP A 786 -1.05 -0.16 -35.53
C TRP A 786 -0.31 -1.15 -36.44
N GLU A 787 0.08 -2.32 -35.93
CA GLU A 787 0.83 -3.31 -36.70
C GLU A 787 -0.07 -4.31 -37.44
N ASP A 788 -1.30 -4.49 -36.96
CA ASP A 788 -2.22 -5.58 -37.31
C ASP A 788 -1.64 -6.98 -37.11
N PHE A 789 -2.45 -7.92 -36.63
CA PHE A 789 -2.02 -9.32 -36.55
C PHE A 789 -2.10 -10.01 -37.92
N LYS A 790 -0.98 -10.58 -38.39
CA LYS A 790 -0.95 -11.50 -39.53
C LYS A 790 -0.53 -12.90 -39.07
N SER A 791 -1.42 -13.87 -39.23
CA SER A 791 -1.16 -15.27 -38.84
C SER A 791 -0.17 -15.97 -39.76
N GLU A 792 -0.08 -15.56 -41.02
CA GLU A 792 0.82 -16.13 -42.02
C GLU A 792 1.95 -15.16 -42.37
N ALA A 793 3.08 -15.70 -42.83
CA ALA A 793 4.21 -14.89 -43.27
C ALA A 793 3.84 -14.07 -44.52
N TYR A 794 4.20 -12.79 -44.54
CA TYR A 794 3.90 -11.84 -45.61
C TYR A 794 5.13 -10.97 -45.92
N ASN A 795 5.14 -10.37 -47.11
CA ASN A 795 6.16 -9.38 -47.47
C ASN A 795 5.71 -8.00 -46.97
N ASP A 796 6.53 -7.35 -46.14
CA ASP A 796 6.28 -5.98 -45.66
C ASP A 796 6.47 -4.93 -46.78
N SER A 797 6.30 -3.64 -46.44
CA SER A 797 6.43 -2.54 -47.40
C SER A 797 7.82 -2.39 -48.02
N GLU A 798 8.86 -2.97 -47.41
CA GLU A 798 10.23 -3.02 -47.94
C GLU A 798 10.52 -4.32 -48.71
N GLY A 799 9.54 -5.24 -48.77
CA GLY A 799 9.66 -6.53 -49.44
C GLY A 799 10.34 -7.60 -48.60
N PHE A 800 10.40 -7.43 -47.28
CA PHE A 800 11.00 -8.40 -46.36
C PHE A 800 9.95 -9.31 -45.72
N CYS A 801 10.34 -10.57 -45.52
CA CYS A 801 9.45 -11.58 -44.96
C CYS A 801 9.21 -11.36 -43.46
N THR A 802 7.94 -11.21 -43.09
CA THR A 802 7.48 -10.74 -41.78
C THR A 802 6.25 -11.54 -41.34
N ILE A 803 5.99 -11.67 -40.04
CA ILE A 803 4.83 -12.39 -39.49
C ILE A 803 4.34 -11.75 -38.17
N GLY A 804 3.10 -12.02 -37.75
CA GLY A 804 2.55 -11.53 -36.48
C GLY A 804 2.37 -10.01 -36.47
N TYR A 805 2.75 -9.36 -35.35
CA TYR A 805 2.79 -7.90 -35.21
C TYR A 805 4.10 -7.33 -35.77
N GLY A 806 4.32 -7.52 -37.07
CA GLY A 806 5.49 -6.98 -37.78
C GLY A 806 6.84 -7.64 -37.43
N HIS A 807 6.87 -8.91 -36.99
CA HIS A 807 8.11 -9.63 -36.67
C HIS A 807 8.87 -10.04 -37.94
N LEU A 808 10.03 -9.44 -38.17
CA LEU A 808 10.89 -9.72 -39.32
C LEU A 808 11.51 -11.13 -39.23
N ILE A 809 11.17 -12.01 -40.17
CA ILE A 809 11.77 -13.34 -40.33
C ILE A 809 13.11 -13.22 -41.07
N ALA A 810 13.13 -12.53 -42.22
CA ALA A 810 14.34 -12.35 -43.03
C ALA A 810 14.26 -11.11 -43.93
N LYS A 811 15.42 -10.50 -44.23
CA LYS A 811 15.57 -9.40 -45.21
C LYS A 811 15.56 -9.87 -46.67
N GLN A 812 14.65 -10.79 -46.97
CA GLN A 812 14.38 -11.35 -48.29
C GLN A 812 12.88 -11.61 -48.36
N ARG A 813 12.33 -11.67 -49.57
CA ARG A 813 10.91 -11.98 -49.75
C ARG A 813 10.60 -13.38 -49.25
N CYS A 814 9.39 -13.60 -48.73
CA CYS A 814 8.96 -14.90 -48.22
C CYS A 814 9.07 -16.02 -49.27
N GLU A 815 8.86 -15.71 -50.55
CA GLU A 815 8.97 -16.71 -51.62
C GLU A 815 10.42 -17.14 -51.93
N ASN A 816 11.41 -16.38 -51.44
CA ASN A 816 12.83 -16.60 -51.69
C ASN A 816 13.55 -17.30 -50.53
N ILE A 817 12.83 -17.62 -49.45
CA ILE A 817 13.38 -18.27 -48.25
C ILE A 817 12.58 -19.51 -47.90
N GLN A 818 13.24 -20.49 -47.29
CA GLN A 818 12.54 -21.60 -46.65
C GLN A 818 12.15 -21.17 -45.23
N LEU A 819 10.85 -21.07 -44.96
CA LEU A 819 10.34 -20.80 -43.61
C LEU A 819 10.72 -21.96 -42.67
N SER A 820 11.13 -21.60 -41.45
CA SER A 820 11.41 -22.58 -40.40
C SER A 820 10.14 -23.33 -39.98
N ASP A 821 10.31 -24.47 -39.31
CA ASP A 821 9.18 -25.22 -38.73
C ASP A 821 8.34 -24.37 -37.77
N GLU A 822 8.91 -23.30 -37.21
CA GLU A 822 8.23 -22.34 -36.34
C GLU A 822 7.23 -21.43 -37.09
N PHE A 823 7.46 -21.12 -38.37
CA PHE A 823 6.67 -20.14 -39.13
C PHE A 823 5.97 -20.70 -40.37
N LYS A 824 6.36 -21.90 -40.84
CA LYS A 824 5.86 -22.49 -42.10
C LYS A 824 4.34 -22.73 -42.11
N ASP A 825 3.75 -23.00 -40.95
CA ASP A 825 2.31 -23.30 -40.78
C ASP A 825 1.54 -22.11 -40.19
N GLY A 826 2.16 -20.92 -40.16
CA GLY A 826 1.62 -19.74 -39.49
C GLY A 826 1.75 -19.78 -37.97
N ILE A 827 1.31 -18.71 -37.31
CA ILE A 827 1.39 -18.53 -35.85
C ILE A 827 0.04 -18.14 -35.25
N THR A 828 -0.15 -18.51 -33.98
CA THR A 828 -1.31 -18.06 -33.19
C THR A 828 -1.09 -16.63 -32.68
N LYS A 829 -2.17 -15.95 -32.28
CA LYS A 829 -2.08 -14.64 -31.63
C LYS A 829 -1.21 -14.68 -30.37
N ALA A 830 -1.32 -15.74 -29.57
CA ALA A 830 -0.46 -15.96 -28.40
C ALA A 830 1.04 -16.06 -28.77
N LYS A 831 1.37 -16.73 -29.88
CA LYS A 831 2.75 -16.78 -30.38
C LYS A 831 3.21 -15.42 -30.94
N ALA A 832 2.33 -14.68 -31.61
CA ALA A 832 2.64 -13.31 -32.03
C ALA A 832 2.87 -12.37 -30.85
N ASP A 833 2.13 -12.54 -29.75
CA ASP A 833 2.35 -11.82 -28.50
C ASP A 833 3.72 -12.15 -27.89
N GLU A 834 4.13 -13.41 -27.89
CA GLU A 834 5.48 -13.83 -27.46
C GLU A 834 6.57 -13.15 -28.29
N LEU A 835 6.44 -13.17 -29.63
CA LEU A 835 7.39 -12.53 -30.55
C LEU A 835 7.42 -11.01 -30.39
N PHE A 836 6.29 -10.39 -30.10
CA PHE A 836 6.18 -8.96 -29.81
C PHE A 836 6.95 -8.61 -28.54
N GLU A 837 6.71 -9.33 -27.44
CA GLU A 837 7.40 -9.11 -26.16
C GLU A 837 8.91 -9.31 -26.28
N LEU A 838 9.36 -10.28 -27.09
CA LEU A 838 10.79 -10.53 -27.33
C LEU A 838 11.51 -9.35 -27.99
N ARG A 839 10.80 -8.54 -28.79
CA ARG A 839 11.38 -7.39 -29.51
C ARG A 839 11.46 -6.12 -28.67
N LEU A 840 10.52 -5.93 -27.75
CA LEU A 840 10.39 -4.70 -26.96
C LEU A 840 11.68 -4.25 -26.23
N PRO A 841 12.48 -5.13 -25.61
CA PRO A 841 13.71 -4.72 -24.92
C PRO A 841 14.68 -3.95 -25.81
N ASN A 842 14.74 -4.22 -27.12
CA ASN A 842 15.64 -3.51 -28.03
C ASN A 842 15.30 -2.02 -28.12
N TYR A 843 14.02 -1.71 -28.33
CA TYR A 843 13.53 -0.35 -28.45
C TYR A 843 13.56 0.39 -27.11
N ILE A 844 13.13 -0.26 -26.03
CA ILE A 844 13.12 0.31 -24.68
C ILE A 844 14.54 0.66 -24.22
N ASN A 845 15.50 -0.26 -24.40
CA ASN A 845 16.88 -0.03 -23.97
C ASN A 845 17.57 1.04 -24.81
N GLU A 846 17.25 1.14 -26.10
CA GLU A 846 17.76 2.23 -26.94
C GLU A 846 17.20 3.58 -26.48
N LEU A 847 15.89 3.66 -26.25
CA LEU A 847 15.23 4.90 -25.78
C LEU A 847 15.82 5.38 -24.47
N LYS A 848 15.97 4.47 -23.49
CA LYS A 848 16.57 4.76 -22.17
C LYS A 848 18.02 5.22 -22.24
N LYS A 849 18.75 4.87 -23.31
CA LYS A 849 20.13 5.36 -23.55
C LYS A 849 20.15 6.70 -24.27
N ALA A 850 19.16 6.97 -25.12
CA ALA A 850 19.12 8.15 -25.98
C ALA A 850 18.55 9.39 -25.27
N ILE A 851 17.66 9.19 -24.30
CA ILE A 851 16.96 10.27 -23.58
C ILE A 851 17.43 10.30 -22.13
N SER A 852 17.73 11.49 -21.61
CA SER A 852 18.29 11.70 -20.26
C SER A 852 17.39 12.52 -19.34
N VAL A 853 16.25 12.99 -19.83
CA VAL A 853 15.27 13.78 -19.06
C VAL A 853 14.15 12.90 -18.54
N ASP A 854 13.43 13.41 -17.54
CA ASP A 854 12.25 12.75 -17.00
C ASP A 854 11.08 12.83 -18.01
N LEU A 855 10.25 11.79 -18.06
CA LEU A 855 9.08 11.68 -18.94
C LEU A 855 7.83 11.22 -18.18
N TYR A 856 6.66 11.55 -18.69
CA TYR A 856 5.44 10.85 -18.29
C TYR A 856 5.38 9.45 -18.91
N GLN A 857 4.58 8.59 -18.29
CA GLN A 857 4.37 7.22 -18.80
C GLN A 857 3.86 7.22 -20.25
N HIS A 858 2.89 8.08 -20.58
CA HIS A 858 2.34 8.15 -21.94
C HIS A 858 3.31 8.73 -22.98
N GLU A 859 4.19 9.65 -22.58
CA GLU A 859 5.26 10.16 -23.45
C GLU A 859 6.27 9.05 -23.75
N PHE A 860 6.65 8.28 -22.73
CA PHE A 860 7.50 7.12 -22.90
C PHE A 860 6.88 6.08 -23.85
N ASP A 861 5.59 5.78 -23.68
CA ASP A 861 4.88 4.83 -24.53
C ASP A 861 4.77 5.30 -25.99
N ALA A 862 4.49 6.59 -26.22
CA ALA A 862 4.47 7.19 -27.56
C ALA A 862 5.84 7.11 -28.24
N LEU A 863 6.92 7.37 -27.49
CA LEU A 863 8.29 7.25 -28.00
C LEU A 863 8.65 5.79 -28.30
N VAL A 864 8.24 4.83 -27.47
CA VAL A 864 8.44 3.40 -27.77
C VAL A 864 7.65 2.99 -29.02
N SER A 865 6.42 3.47 -29.22
CA SER A 865 5.65 3.23 -30.46
C SER A 865 6.36 3.77 -31.69
N LEU A 866 6.88 5.00 -31.61
CA LEU A 866 7.66 5.61 -32.68
C LEU A 866 8.89 4.76 -33.01
N LEU A 867 9.65 4.32 -32.00
CA LEU A 867 10.83 3.48 -32.20
C LEU A 867 10.47 2.09 -32.75
N PHE A 868 9.35 1.51 -32.33
CA PHE A 868 8.90 0.22 -32.84
C PHE A 868 8.68 0.29 -34.36
N ASN A 869 8.06 1.37 -34.83
CA ASN A 869 7.79 1.62 -36.25
C ASN A 869 9.02 2.06 -37.05
N MET A 870 9.77 3.05 -36.54
CA MET A 870 10.88 3.69 -37.27
C MET A 870 12.18 2.88 -37.14
N GLY A 871 12.31 2.07 -36.08
CA GLY A 871 13.39 1.14 -35.82
C GLY A 871 14.51 1.64 -34.90
N SER A 872 14.80 2.94 -34.86
CA SER A 872 15.89 3.50 -34.02
C SER A 872 15.73 5.00 -33.80
N MET A 873 16.05 5.47 -32.59
CA MET A 873 16.04 6.88 -32.22
C MET A 873 17.07 7.71 -33.02
N ARG A 874 18.10 7.07 -33.61
CA ARG A 874 19.08 7.74 -34.48
C ARG A 874 18.46 8.37 -35.73
N LYS A 875 17.29 7.88 -36.14
CA LYS A 875 16.54 8.42 -37.28
C LYS A 875 15.72 9.68 -36.93
N ALA A 876 15.62 10.05 -35.64
CA ALA A 876 14.91 11.24 -35.17
C ALA A 876 15.80 12.14 -34.27
N PRO A 877 16.92 12.70 -34.80
CA PRO A 877 17.89 13.44 -34.00
C PRO A 877 17.31 14.72 -33.37
N LEU A 878 16.44 15.45 -34.08
CA LEU A 878 15.82 16.67 -33.57
C LEU A 878 14.88 16.41 -32.39
N MET A 879 14.04 15.37 -32.48
CA MET A 879 13.19 14.94 -31.36
C MET A 879 14.04 14.61 -30.12
N ARG A 880 15.11 13.83 -30.30
CA ARG A 880 16.03 13.49 -29.20
C ARG A 880 16.65 14.75 -28.58
N ASP A 881 17.17 15.65 -29.41
CA ASP A 881 17.88 16.83 -28.94
C ASP A 881 16.95 17.80 -28.20
N LYS A 882 15.72 17.99 -28.69
CA LYS A 882 14.69 18.80 -28.03
C LYS A 882 14.25 18.18 -26.70
N LEU A 883 13.99 16.88 -26.64
CA LEU A 883 13.67 16.18 -25.39
C LEU A 883 14.79 16.36 -24.37
N ASN A 884 16.05 16.13 -24.75
CA ASN A 884 17.18 16.27 -23.83
C ASN A 884 17.48 17.70 -23.39
N ALA A 885 17.01 18.70 -24.16
CA ALA A 885 17.02 20.10 -23.76
C ALA A 885 15.83 20.49 -22.85
N GLY A 886 14.90 19.56 -22.57
CA GLY A 886 13.67 19.81 -21.81
C GLY A 886 12.57 20.51 -22.60
N ASP A 887 12.72 20.61 -23.93
CA ASP A 887 11.72 21.18 -24.84
C ASP A 887 10.74 20.11 -25.32
N TYR A 888 9.79 19.76 -24.44
CA TYR A 888 8.83 18.68 -24.69
C TYR A 888 7.78 19.02 -25.74
N GLU A 889 7.34 20.28 -25.79
CA GLU A 889 6.38 20.77 -26.78
C GLU A 889 7.02 20.86 -28.17
N GLY A 890 8.26 21.36 -28.24
CA GLY A 890 9.03 21.34 -29.47
C GLY A 890 9.32 19.90 -29.94
N ALA A 891 9.57 18.97 -29.01
CA ALA A 891 9.78 17.56 -29.33
C ALA A 891 8.50 16.86 -29.82
N SER A 892 7.34 17.19 -29.26
CA SER A 892 6.07 16.61 -29.71
C SER A 892 5.80 16.98 -31.17
N SER A 893 6.09 18.22 -31.56
CA SER A 893 5.92 18.67 -32.95
C SER A 893 6.70 17.83 -33.96
N GLU A 894 7.84 17.26 -33.56
CA GLU A 894 8.68 16.44 -34.44
C GLU A 894 8.01 15.13 -34.88
N PHE A 895 7.02 14.60 -34.14
CA PHE A 895 6.26 13.42 -34.59
C PHE A 895 5.65 13.67 -35.98
N LEU A 896 5.16 14.89 -36.22
CA LEU A 896 4.47 15.27 -37.45
C LEU A 896 5.40 15.37 -38.67
N ASP A 897 6.71 15.52 -38.43
CA ASP A 897 7.73 15.57 -39.49
C ASP A 897 8.28 14.18 -39.85
N ILE A 898 8.10 13.17 -38.97
CA ILE A 898 8.62 11.80 -39.16
C ILE A 898 7.63 10.95 -39.97
N THR A 899 7.35 11.37 -41.21
CA THR A 899 6.30 10.78 -42.08
C THR A 899 6.81 10.08 -43.35
N ASN A 900 8.12 9.85 -43.48
CA ASN A 900 8.75 9.07 -44.57
C ASN A 900 8.16 9.34 -45.98
N GLY A 901 8.01 10.62 -46.35
CA GLY A 901 7.49 11.01 -47.67
C GLY A 901 5.96 11.13 -47.78
N GLY A 902 5.22 11.05 -46.67
CA GLY A 902 3.83 11.49 -46.58
C GLY A 902 2.76 10.43 -46.88
N SER A 903 3.02 9.15 -46.58
CA SER A 903 1.98 8.12 -46.72
C SER A 903 0.84 8.35 -45.72
N ALA A 904 -0.41 8.21 -46.18
CA ALA A 904 -1.59 8.55 -45.39
C ALA A 904 -1.66 7.77 -44.05
N GLY A 905 -1.35 6.48 -44.06
CA GLY A 905 -1.32 5.65 -42.85
C GLY A 905 -0.23 6.06 -41.85
N LEU A 906 0.95 6.46 -42.33
CA LEU A 906 2.02 6.90 -41.44
C LEU A 906 1.75 8.29 -40.88
N ILE A 907 1.15 9.20 -41.68
CA ILE A 907 0.66 10.49 -41.19
C ILE A 907 -0.38 10.29 -40.08
N ALA A 908 -1.35 9.39 -40.28
CA ALA A 908 -2.35 9.06 -39.26
C ALA A 908 -1.69 8.51 -37.98
N ARG A 909 -0.73 7.59 -38.11
CA ARG A 909 0.04 7.04 -36.98
C ARG A 909 0.81 8.10 -36.22
N ARG A 910 1.54 8.96 -36.92
CA ARG A 910 2.29 10.06 -36.31
C ARG A 910 1.37 11.05 -35.60
N ASN A 911 0.20 11.36 -36.17
CA ASN A 911 -0.79 12.21 -35.49
C ASN A 911 -1.32 11.59 -34.19
N LYS A 912 -1.59 10.27 -34.19
CA LYS A 912 -2.04 9.59 -32.97
C LYS A 912 -0.93 9.44 -31.94
N GLU A 913 0.31 9.14 -32.34
CA GLU A 913 1.47 9.11 -31.45
C GLU A 913 1.78 10.50 -30.87
N HIS A 914 1.69 11.55 -31.69
CA HIS A 914 1.78 12.95 -31.25
C HIS A 914 0.70 13.28 -30.22
N SER A 915 -0.55 12.90 -30.49
CA SER A 915 -1.67 13.08 -29.58
C SER A 915 -1.46 12.31 -28.28
N LEU A 916 -0.99 11.06 -28.35
CA LEU A 916 -0.67 10.24 -27.18
C LEU A 916 0.44 10.91 -26.35
N PHE A 917 1.50 11.40 -26.99
CA PHE A 917 2.59 12.10 -26.33
C PHE A 917 2.09 13.34 -25.57
N LEU A 918 1.22 14.15 -26.18
CA LEU A 918 0.71 15.39 -25.58
C LEU A 918 -0.38 15.18 -24.52
N THR A 919 -1.30 14.24 -24.77
CA THR A 919 -2.59 14.18 -24.06
C THR A 919 -2.77 12.91 -23.22
N GLY A 920 -1.92 11.91 -23.41
CA GLY A 920 -2.06 10.61 -22.76
C GLY A 920 -3.24 9.79 -23.25
N VAL A 921 -3.83 10.14 -24.41
CA VAL A 921 -4.94 9.41 -25.03
C VAL A 921 -4.41 8.33 -25.96
N TYR A 922 -4.64 7.07 -25.61
CA TYR A 922 -4.27 5.89 -26.41
C TYR A 922 -5.36 5.59 -27.45
N ASP A 923 -5.42 6.42 -28.48
CA ASP A 923 -6.33 6.27 -29.60
C ASP A 923 -5.58 5.77 -30.84
N SER A 924 -5.76 4.49 -31.16
CA SER A 924 -5.17 3.78 -32.29
C SER A 924 -6.15 3.60 -33.46
N SER A 925 -7.27 4.34 -33.51
CA SER A 925 -8.23 4.23 -34.62
C SER A 925 -7.60 4.67 -35.95
N HIS A 926 -7.66 3.84 -36.99
CA HIS A 926 -7.08 4.14 -38.30
C HIS A 926 -7.77 3.42 -39.47
#